data_AF-A0A7Y9SLY4-F1
#
_entry.id   AF-A0A7Y9SLY4-F1
#
_cell.length_a   1.000
_cell.length_b   1.000
_cell.length_c   1.000
_cell.angle_alpha   90.00
_cell.angle_beta   90.00
_cell.angle_gamma   90.00
#
_symmetry.space_group_name_H-M   'P 1'
#
loop_
_entity.id
_entity.type
_entity.pdbx_description
1 polymer ?
#
loop_
_entity_poly.entity_id
_entity_poly.type
_entity_poly.pdbx_seq_one_letter_code
_entity_poly.pdbx_strand_id
1 'polypeptide(L)'
;MNPLTEPATRTRQPLLDDAVIVLRAPTQVWSRETGDAGAGAIDGIYHGDVRHVRELELSCDQSEVEWISVAPDGPSRAVFSAVLRGLDDDTPDPKVRLLRERVVAPGEVRETWTLRSARDEPLSATLRLRLGAEFASLHDVKAGLPEAALTEVRGTEAQGTDATATARSQTASFTVDTEDGVIEVDGSDIRAAWSIALPARGEATVSWRMALDDTTAVVSGASQPSRIDLAAALGAARGGDPRLGRWLEVALGDLDALRLTLPDARDDAFYAAGAPWFFTLFGRDSLWAARLSLPLDVGMAASTLRVLARLQGDRDEPDSAQEPGKILHELRSTTLEQPGEGIALPPLYYGTVDATALWVCLLADAWHAGMPEAEVTALLPTLRAALGWLLDHGDNDGDGFIDYLDRTGHGLANQGWKDSGDSIQWRDGRLAEGPIALCEVQGYAYEAALAGAEILEALAGDADEAARLRAWAGELRERFAAAYWVQTPEGRYPAVALDRHKQPVDTLTSNIGHLIGTGILDADDEAHVARLLLGASLSSGFGIRTMSTGAEGYWPLSYHGGSVWTHDTAIAAHGMLRAGLHAEAQQVVAGMLAAAEAFSYRVPELHSGDPVTEVSRPAPYPAACRPQAWSAAAAVVALSALEGR
;
A
#
# COMPACT_ATOMS: atom_id res chain seq x y z
N MET A 1 -6.86 41.48 -29.66
CA MET A 1 -6.77 40.02 -29.51
C MET A 1 -5.63 39.76 -28.57
N ASN A 2 -5.94 39.37 -27.33
CA ASN A 2 -4.95 38.95 -26.36
C ASN A 2 -4.35 37.63 -26.87
N PRO A 3 -3.02 37.47 -26.96
CA PRO A 3 -2.45 36.18 -27.32
C PRO A 3 -2.85 35.19 -26.24
N LEU A 4 -3.50 34.11 -26.65
CA LEU A 4 -3.78 32.95 -25.81
C LEU A 4 -2.43 32.48 -25.28
N THR A 5 -2.17 32.74 -24.00
CA THR A 5 -1.16 32.03 -23.23
C THR A 5 -1.44 30.54 -23.45
N GLU A 6 -0.48 29.82 -24.04
CA GLU A 6 -0.53 28.36 -24.04
C GLU A 6 -0.81 27.91 -22.60
N PRO A 7 -1.84 27.07 -22.37
CA PRO A 7 -2.03 26.51 -21.05
C PRO A 7 -0.74 25.78 -20.69
N ALA A 8 -0.12 26.14 -19.57
CA ALA A 8 1.01 25.41 -19.02
C ALA A 8 0.69 23.91 -19.14
N THR A 9 1.58 23.14 -19.77
CA THR A 9 1.42 21.70 -19.93
C THR A 9 1.17 21.10 -18.56
N ARG A 10 -0.09 20.78 -18.25
CA ARG A 10 -0.47 20.15 -16.98
C ARG A 10 0.28 18.82 -16.91
N THR A 11 1.26 18.74 -16.02
CA THR A 11 1.94 17.49 -15.71
C THR A 11 0.93 16.51 -15.11
N ARG A 12 1.14 15.23 -15.38
CA ARG A 12 0.22 14.15 -15.00
C ARG A 12 0.95 13.16 -14.13
N GLN A 13 0.26 12.64 -13.12
CA GLN A 13 0.76 11.53 -12.32
C GLN A 13 1.12 10.33 -13.23
N PRO A 14 2.24 9.64 -12.98
CA PRO A 14 2.66 8.49 -13.78
C PRO A 14 1.64 7.35 -13.81
N LEU A 15 1.54 6.68 -14.96
CA LEU A 15 0.88 5.38 -15.06
C LEU A 15 1.82 4.28 -14.55
N LEU A 16 1.27 3.26 -13.89
CA LEU A 16 2.04 2.19 -13.24
C LEU A 16 1.83 0.78 -13.82
N ASP A 17 0.71 0.54 -14.51
CA ASP A 17 0.26 -0.83 -14.83
C ASP A 17 1.23 -1.64 -15.70
N ASP A 18 1.94 -0.96 -16.61
CA ASP A 18 2.88 -1.58 -17.56
C ASP A 18 4.31 -1.74 -17.02
N ALA A 19 4.53 -1.39 -15.74
CA ALA A 19 5.83 -1.49 -15.11
C ALA A 19 5.99 -2.80 -14.31
N VAL A 20 7.21 -3.34 -14.36
CA VAL A 20 7.67 -4.45 -13.54
C VAL A 20 8.33 -3.88 -12.28
N ILE A 21 7.80 -4.27 -11.12
CA ILE A 21 8.40 -3.95 -9.82
C ILE A 21 9.13 -5.15 -9.23
N VAL A 22 10.34 -4.90 -8.74
CA VAL A 22 11.09 -5.77 -7.83
C VAL A 22 11.41 -4.98 -6.58
N LEU A 23 11.03 -5.47 -5.40
CA LEU A 23 11.13 -4.72 -4.15
C LEU A 23 11.51 -5.57 -2.93
N ARG A 24 12.11 -4.89 -1.97
CA ARG A 24 12.22 -5.30 -0.57
C ARG A 24 12.40 -4.03 0.24
N ALA A 25 11.45 -3.74 1.12
CA ALA A 25 11.37 -2.46 1.81
C ALA A 25 12.69 -2.08 2.51
N PRO A 26 13.10 -0.80 2.43
CA PRO A 26 12.44 0.32 1.74
C PRO A 26 12.95 0.53 0.30
N THR A 27 13.56 -0.48 -0.33
CA THR A 27 14.11 -0.40 -1.69
C THR A 27 13.15 -0.98 -2.72
N GLN A 28 12.99 -0.29 -3.85
CA GLN A 28 12.17 -0.73 -4.98
C GLN A 28 12.83 -0.37 -6.31
N VAL A 29 12.66 -1.23 -7.30
CA VAL A 29 13.11 -1.02 -8.68
C VAL A 29 11.92 -1.16 -9.61
N TRP A 30 11.64 -0.09 -10.34
CA TRP A 30 10.60 -0.02 -11.37
C TRP A 30 11.26 0.00 -12.75
N SER A 31 10.88 -0.96 -13.59
CA SER A 31 11.42 -1.11 -14.94
C SER A 31 10.36 -1.58 -15.92
N ARG A 32 10.70 -1.64 -17.21
CA ARG A 32 9.88 -2.27 -18.25
C ARG A 32 10.02 -3.79 -18.22
N GLU A 33 9.27 -4.48 -19.08
CA GLU A 33 9.39 -5.94 -19.27
C GLU A 33 10.77 -6.37 -19.81
N THR A 34 11.57 -5.43 -20.30
CA THR A 34 12.99 -5.62 -20.67
C THR A 34 13.93 -5.64 -19.45
N GLY A 35 13.44 -5.24 -18.28
CA GLY A 35 14.23 -4.92 -17.12
C GLY A 35 14.88 -3.53 -17.18
N ASP A 36 14.85 -2.84 -18.30
CA ASP A 36 15.43 -1.50 -18.38
C ASP A 36 14.49 -0.45 -17.75
N ALA A 37 15.08 0.58 -17.18
CA ALA A 37 14.40 1.71 -16.59
C ALA A 37 14.75 2.99 -17.36
N GLY A 38 13.77 3.85 -17.62
CA GLY A 38 13.98 5.17 -18.23
C GLY A 38 12.86 5.58 -19.19
N ALA A 39 12.16 4.61 -19.77
CA ALA A 39 11.13 4.87 -20.78
C ALA A 39 9.85 5.49 -20.21
N GLY A 40 9.43 5.08 -19.01
CA GLY A 40 8.27 5.67 -18.35
C GLY A 40 8.62 6.46 -17.10
N ALA A 41 7.68 7.32 -16.68
CA ALA A 41 7.93 8.34 -15.67
C ALA A 41 8.23 7.79 -14.27
N ILE A 42 7.72 6.60 -13.91
CA ILE A 42 8.00 5.91 -12.65
C ILE A 42 9.29 5.07 -12.69
N ASP A 43 9.88 4.84 -13.86
CA ASP A 43 11.02 3.94 -13.92
C ASP A 43 12.20 4.48 -13.10
N GLY A 44 12.91 3.57 -12.42
CA GLY A 44 14.08 3.89 -11.65
C GLY A 44 14.33 2.98 -10.44
N ILE A 45 15.39 3.29 -9.71
CA ILE A 45 15.75 2.65 -8.43
C ILE A 45 15.48 3.66 -7.32
N TYR A 46 14.68 3.26 -6.35
CA TYR A 46 14.28 4.07 -5.22
C TYR A 46 14.71 3.42 -3.91
N HIS A 47 14.99 4.28 -2.93
CA HIS A 47 15.22 3.89 -1.55
C HIS A 47 14.60 4.96 -0.65
N GLY A 48 13.69 4.56 0.24
CA GLY A 48 12.88 5.52 0.99
C GLY A 48 12.03 6.39 0.06
N ASP A 49 11.99 7.70 0.32
CA ASP A 49 11.23 8.69 -0.46
C ASP A 49 12.05 9.33 -1.60
N VAL A 50 13.13 8.68 -2.07
CA VAL A 50 14.04 9.22 -3.10
C VAL A 50 14.21 8.24 -4.27
N ARG A 51 14.15 8.74 -5.51
CA ARG A 51 14.62 8.04 -6.71
C ARG A 51 16.11 8.30 -6.92
N HIS A 52 16.96 7.33 -6.56
CA HIS A 52 18.41 7.45 -6.70
C HIS A 52 18.86 7.41 -8.17
N VAL A 53 18.23 6.52 -8.95
CA VAL A 53 18.59 6.28 -10.36
C VAL A 53 17.35 6.38 -11.22
N ARG A 54 17.41 7.20 -12.27
CA ARG A 54 16.34 7.38 -13.26
C ARG A 54 16.41 6.34 -14.39
N GLU A 55 17.62 6.05 -14.84
CA GLU A 55 17.87 5.21 -16.00
C GLU A 55 18.75 4.01 -15.63
N LEU A 56 18.36 2.84 -16.13
CA LEU A 56 19.09 1.59 -15.97
C LEU A 56 18.97 0.83 -17.28
N GLU A 57 20.06 0.67 -18.01
CA GLU A 57 20.06 0.04 -19.33
C GLU A 57 21.14 -1.04 -19.42
N LEU A 58 20.75 -2.19 -19.98
CA LEU A 58 21.66 -3.25 -20.41
C LEU A 58 21.76 -3.26 -21.95
N SER A 59 22.97 -3.16 -22.49
CA SER A 59 23.21 -3.36 -23.93
C SER A 59 24.35 -4.33 -24.23
N CYS A 60 24.39 -4.83 -25.47
CA CYS A 60 25.47 -5.67 -26.01
C CYS A 60 26.02 -5.04 -27.30
N ASP A 61 27.33 -4.86 -27.40
CA ASP A 61 27.94 -4.16 -28.55
C ASP A 61 27.75 -4.92 -29.88
N GLN A 62 27.68 -6.25 -29.81
CA GLN A 62 27.67 -7.11 -30.99
C GLN A 62 26.26 -7.56 -31.41
N SER A 63 25.23 -7.27 -30.60
CA SER A 63 23.86 -7.68 -30.90
C SER A 63 22.85 -6.78 -30.21
N GLU A 64 21.73 -6.52 -30.88
CA GLU A 64 20.53 -6.06 -30.18
C GLU A 64 20.13 -7.09 -29.11
N VAL A 65 19.68 -6.60 -27.96
CA VAL A 65 19.18 -7.43 -26.87
C VAL A 65 17.68 -7.61 -27.05
N GLU A 66 17.29 -8.74 -27.63
CA GLU A 66 15.90 -9.02 -27.93
C GLU A 66 15.25 -9.77 -26.76
N TRP A 67 14.56 -9.03 -25.90
CA TRP A 67 13.87 -9.56 -24.72
C TRP A 67 12.66 -10.42 -25.12
N ILE A 68 12.57 -11.63 -24.57
CA ILE A 68 11.55 -12.62 -24.91
C ILE A 68 10.65 -13.00 -23.73
N SER A 69 11.06 -12.74 -22.48
CA SER A 69 10.22 -13.02 -21.31
C SER A 69 10.71 -12.32 -20.04
N VAL A 70 9.77 -11.99 -19.16
CA VAL A 70 10.01 -11.68 -17.75
C VAL A 70 9.35 -12.75 -16.87
N ALA A 71 10.07 -13.21 -15.85
CA ALA A 71 9.61 -14.20 -14.89
C ALA A 71 9.88 -13.69 -13.46
N PRO A 72 8.88 -13.07 -12.80
CA PRO A 72 8.95 -12.76 -11.37
C PRO A 72 9.08 -14.02 -10.53
N ASP A 73 9.88 -13.97 -9.48
CA ASP A 73 10.05 -15.03 -8.49
C ASP A 73 9.88 -14.41 -7.10
N GLY A 74 8.61 -14.29 -6.70
CA GLY A 74 8.21 -13.46 -5.57
C GLY A 74 8.40 -11.95 -5.83
N PRO A 75 8.33 -11.12 -4.78
CA PRO A 75 8.45 -9.66 -4.89
C PRO A 75 9.89 -9.16 -5.07
N SER A 76 10.88 -9.89 -4.56
CA SER A 76 12.26 -9.39 -4.43
C SER A 76 13.20 -9.92 -5.50
N ARG A 77 12.71 -10.72 -6.45
CA ARG A 77 13.51 -11.29 -7.54
C ARG A 77 12.72 -11.34 -8.84
N ALA A 78 13.38 -11.05 -9.95
CA ALA A 78 12.84 -11.28 -11.29
C ALA A 78 13.95 -11.70 -12.25
N VAL A 79 13.61 -12.57 -13.21
CA VAL A 79 14.51 -13.00 -14.28
C VAL A 79 13.97 -12.54 -15.62
N PHE A 80 14.77 -11.77 -16.35
CA PHE A 80 14.51 -11.33 -17.71
C PHE A 80 15.35 -12.18 -18.66
N SER A 81 14.75 -12.65 -19.75
CA SER A 81 15.43 -13.48 -20.74
C SER A 81 15.43 -12.78 -22.09
N ALA A 82 16.58 -12.78 -22.74
CA ALA A 82 16.77 -12.26 -24.08
C ALA A 82 17.54 -13.24 -24.97
N VAL A 83 17.47 -13.01 -26.27
CA VAL A 83 18.32 -13.66 -27.28
C VAL A 83 19.21 -12.61 -27.94
N LEU A 84 20.43 -13.01 -28.32
CA LEU A 84 21.40 -12.12 -28.96
C LEU A 84 21.68 -12.61 -30.38
N ARG A 85 20.73 -12.39 -31.30
CA ARG A 85 20.79 -12.97 -32.65
C ARG A 85 21.94 -12.42 -33.51
N GLY A 86 22.48 -11.25 -33.18
CA GLY A 86 23.69 -10.72 -33.83
C GLY A 86 24.97 -11.52 -33.53
N LEU A 87 24.96 -12.33 -32.46
CA LEU A 87 26.03 -13.25 -32.09
C LEU A 87 25.76 -14.70 -32.52
N ASP A 88 24.62 -14.96 -33.18
CA ASP A 88 24.18 -16.31 -33.51
C ASP A 88 24.75 -16.82 -34.85
N ASP A 89 24.36 -18.02 -35.26
CA ASP A 89 24.52 -18.52 -36.63
C ASP A 89 23.22 -18.36 -37.45
N ASP A 90 23.28 -18.72 -38.74
CA ASP A 90 22.17 -18.50 -39.69
C ASP A 90 20.99 -19.50 -39.50
N THR A 91 20.91 -20.22 -38.38
CA THR A 91 19.81 -21.15 -38.11
C THR A 91 18.60 -20.46 -37.47
N PRO A 92 17.37 -20.98 -37.66
CA PRO A 92 16.17 -20.35 -37.13
C PRO A 92 16.04 -20.44 -35.60
N ASP A 93 16.70 -21.40 -34.96
CA ASP A 93 16.64 -21.60 -33.51
C ASP A 93 17.74 -20.77 -32.83
N PRO A 94 17.41 -19.83 -31.91
CA PRO A 94 18.41 -19.01 -31.25
C PRO A 94 19.28 -19.87 -30.31
N LYS A 95 20.60 -19.77 -30.46
CA LYS A 95 21.61 -20.49 -29.67
C LYS A 95 22.33 -19.58 -28.68
N VAL A 96 22.25 -18.26 -28.82
CA VAL A 96 22.86 -17.32 -27.87
C VAL A 96 21.78 -16.64 -27.03
N ARG A 97 21.80 -16.92 -25.73
CA ARG A 97 20.80 -16.47 -24.75
C ARG A 97 21.45 -15.65 -23.66
N LEU A 98 20.82 -14.53 -23.30
CA LEU A 98 21.17 -13.70 -22.16
C LEU A 98 20.08 -13.84 -21.09
N LEU A 99 20.50 -14.08 -19.85
CA LEU A 99 19.64 -14.02 -18.66
C LEU A 99 20.08 -12.85 -17.80
N ARG A 100 19.15 -11.97 -17.44
CA ARG A 100 19.33 -10.91 -16.45
C ARG A 100 18.51 -11.26 -15.23
N GLU A 101 19.18 -11.58 -14.14
CA GLU A 101 18.55 -11.77 -12.84
C GLU A 101 18.70 -10.50 -12.02
N ARG A 102 17.59 -9.96 -11.50
CA ARG A 102 17.56 -8.85 -10.55
C ARG A 102 17.10 -9.35 -9.19
N VAL A 103 17.83 -8.97 -8.15
CA VAL A 103 17.48 -9.21 -6.74
C VAL A 103 17.52 -7.89 -5.99
N VAL A 104 16.50 -7.63 -5.17
CA VAL A 104 16.40 -6.44 -4.32
C VAL A 104 16.37 -6.85 -2.85
N ALA A 105 17.19 -6.18 -2.04
CA ALA A 105 17.25 -6.31 -0.60
C ALA A 105 17.20 -4.91 0.05
N PRO A 106 17.02 -4.79 1.38
CA PRO A 106 16.97 -3.48 2.03
C PRO A 106 18.29 -2.74 1.80
N GLY A 107 18.22 -1.57 1.16
CA GLY A 107 19.40 -0.76 0.80
C GLY A 107 20.28 -1.36 -0.31
N GLU A 108 19.81 -2.37 -1.05
CA GLU A 108 20.65 -3.03 -2.05
C GLU A 108 19.89 -3.50 -3.29
N VAL A 109 20.50 -3.29 -4.45
CA VAL A 109 20.10 -3.90 -5.73
C VAL A 109 21.29 -4.70 -6.27
N ARG A 110 21.05 -5.93 -6.72
CA ARG A 110 22.04 -6.75 -7.41
C ARG A 110 21.47 -7.20 -8.75
N GLU A 111 22.29 -7.16 -9.78
CA GLU A 111 22.01 -7.90 -11.00
C GLU A 111 23.13 -8.87 -11.37
N THR A 112 22.73 -10.00 -11.94
CA THR A 112 23.62 -11.02 -12.47
C THR A 112 23.21 -11.30 -13.91
N TRP A 113 24.16 -11.16 -14.83
CA TRP A 113 23.95 -11.34 -16.26
C TRP A 113 24.69 -12.58 -16.73
N THR A 114 23.94 -13.58 -17.19
CA THR A 114 24.50 -14.86 -17.66
C THR A 114 24.30 -14.97 -19.17
N LEU A 115 25.42 -15.04 -19.89
CA LEU A 115 25.44 -15.32 -21.33
C LEU A 115 25.68 -16.81 -21.55
N ARG A 116 24.83 -17.44 -22.35
CA ARG A 116 24.93 -18.86 -22.73
C ARG A 116 24.94 -19.01 -24.23
N SER A 117 25.78 -19.93 -24.73
CA SER A 117 25.82 -20.28 -26.14
C SER A 117 25.64 -21.77 -26.32
N ALA A 118 24.84 -22.18 -27.31
CA ALA A 118 24.79 -23.54 -27.83
C ALA A 118 25.58 -23.71 -29.14
N ARG A 119 26.32 -22.67 -29.57
CA ARG A 119 27.15 -22.71 -30.78
C ARG A 119 28.38 -23.60 -30.57
N ASP A 120 28.83 -24.23 -31.66
CA ASP A 120 30.03 -25.09 -31.68
C ASP A 120 31.35 -24.32 -31.72
N GLU A 121 31.28 -22.99 -31.85
CA GLU A 121 32.44 -22.10 -31.91
C GLU A 121 32.45 -21.15 -30.70
N PRO A 122 33.63 -20.78 -30.19
CA PRO A 122 33.74 -19.74 -29.17
C PRO A 122 33.33 -18.38 -29.74
N LEU A 123 32.80 -17.51 -28.88
CA LEU A 123 32.37 -16.16 -29.25
C LEU A 123 32.82 -15.13 -28.21
N SER A 124 32.88 -13.87 -28.62
CA SER A 124 33.19 -12.75 -27.74
C SER A 124 32.02 -11.76 -27.73
N ALA A 125 31.67 -11.27 -26.55
CA ALA A 125 30.64 -10.27 -26.38
C ALA A 125 31.10 -9.18 -25.41
N THR A 126 30.63 -7.96 -25.61
CA THR A 126 30.80 -6.86 -24.66
C THR A 126 29.43 -6.48 -24.13
N LEU A 127 29.20 -6.69 -22.84
CA LEU A 127 28.00 -6.23 -22.16
C LEU A 127 28.26 -4.87 -21.51
N ARG A 128 27.27 -3.97 -21.57
CA ARG A 128 27.35 -2.64 -20.99
C ARG A 128 26.17 -2.36 -20.07
N LEU A 129 26.49 -1.70 -18.95
CA LEU A 129 25.56 -1.09 -18.01
C LEU A 129 25.61 0.42 -18.18
N ARG A 130 24.45 1.08 -18.24
CA ARG A 130 24.31 2.53 -18.07
C ARG A 130 23.37 2.80 -16.90
N LEU A 131 23.80 3.64 -15.97
CA LEU A 131 23.02 4.14 -14.84
C LEU A 131 22.96 5.67 -14.88
N GLY A 132 21.76 6.25 -14.89
CA GLY A 132 21.57 7.70 -14.80
C GLY A 132 21.19 8.14 -13.39
N ALA A 133 22.12 8.78 -12.66
CA ALA A 133 21.87 9.27 -11.30
C ALA A 133 20.96 10.52 -11.29
N GLU A 134 20.01 10.62 -10.33
CA GLU A 134 19.04 11.72 -10.29
C GLU A 134 18.77 12.27 -8.87
N PHE A 135 18.43 11.41 -7.91
CA PHE A 135 18.00 11.79 -6.54
C PHE A 135 16.73 12.65 -6.45
N ALA A 136 15.77 12.47 -7.36
CA ALA A 136 14.49 13.18 -7.29
C ALA A 136 13.62 12.68 -6.13
N SER A 137 12.84 13.58 -5.51
CA SER A 137 11.89 13.18 -4.47
C SER A 137 10.75 12.34 -5.06
N LEU A 138 10.24 11.39 -4.27
CA LEU A 138 9.10 10.56 -4.67
C LEU A 138 7.84 11.40 -4.91
N HIS A 139 7.67 12.50 -4.18
CA HIS A 139 6.55 13.43 -4.34
C HIS A 139 6.61 14.14 -5.69
N ASP A 140 7.78 14.62 -6.11
CA ASP A 140 7.97 15.27 -7.41
C ASP A 140 7.74 14.28 -8.56
N VAL A 141 8.22 13.04 -8.42
CA VAL A 141 7.93 11.96 -9.37
C VAL A 141 6.42 11.70 -9.45
N LYS A 142 5.73 11.61 -8.30
CA LYS A 142 4.28 11.42 -8.22
C LYS A 142 3.52 12.56 -8.89
N ALA A 143 3.97 13.81 -8.73
CA ALA A 143 3.38 14.99 -9.37
C ALA A 143 3.69 15.09 -10.88
N GLY A 144 4.56 14.23 -11.41
CA GLY A 144 5.03 14.28 -12.80
C GLY A 144 5.97 15.46 -13.05
N LEU A 145 6.64 15.96 -12.02
CA LEU A 145 7.54 17.12 -12.02
C LEU A 145 8.90 16.78 -11.37
N PRO A 146 9.56 15.66 -11.71
CA PRO A 146 10.79 15.26 -11.03
C PRO A 146 11.88 16.34 -11.17
N GLU A 147 12.45 16.76 -10.04
CA GLU A 147 13.59 17.67 -9.99
C GLU A 147 14.84 16.89 -9.55
N ALA A 148 15.89 16.92 -10.37
CA ALA A 148 17.14 16.24 -10.06
C ALA A 148 17.91 17.00 -8.95
N ALA A 149 18.37 16.26 -7.94
CA ALA A 149 19.11 16.80 -6.79
C ALA A 149 20.56 16.28 -6.72
N LEU A 150 21.12 15.89 -7.86
CA LEU A 150 22.46 15.33 -7.96
C LEU A 150 23.53 16.38 -7.61
N THR A 151 24.33 16.09 -6.59
CA THR A 151 25.44 16.97 -6.18
C THR A 151 26.75 16.53 -6.82
N GLU A 152 27.06 15.24 -6.81
CA GLU A 152 28.34 14.74 -7.28
C GLU A 152 28.29 13.27 -7.72
N VAL A 153 29.08 12.93 -8.74
CA VAL A 153 29.39 11.54 -9.16
C VAL A 153 30.92 11.39 -9.24
N ARG A 154 31.45 10.32 -8.65
CA ARG A 154 32.88 9.98 -8.70
C ARG A 154 33.05 8.50 -9.04
N GLY A 155 33.99 8.20 -9.93
CA GLY A 155 34.46 6.84 -10.17
C GLY A 155 35.91 6.69 -9.71
N THR A 156 36.27 5.53 -9.20
CA THR A 156 37.67 5.12 -9.11
C THR A 156 37.95 4.18 -10.27
N GLU A 157 38.70 4.65 -11.27
CA GLU A 157 39.26 3.79 -12.31
C GLU A 157 40.27 2.83 -11.65
N ALA A 158 39.84 1.59 -11.39
CA ALA A 158 40.74 0.50 -11.06
C ALA A 158 40.94 -0.37 -12.31
N GLN A 159 42.17 -0.46 -12.81
CA GLN A 159 42.54 -1.51 -13.76
C GLN A 159 42.76 -2.82 -12.97
N GLY A 160 41.68 -3.56 -12.67
CA GLY A 160 41.73 -4.90 -12.07
C GLY A 160 40.63 -5.20 -11.04
N THR A 161 40.08 -6.42 -11.13
CA THR A 161 39.03 -7.17 -10.37
C THR A 161 37.82 -6.43 -9.79
N ASP A 162 37.95 -5.26 -9.18
CA ASP A 162 36.83 -4.55 -8.53
C ASP A 162 36.86 -3.05 -8.90
N ALA A 163 35.86 -2.60 -9.65
CA ALA A 163 35.66 -1.19 -9.96
C ALA A 163 34.44 -0.64 -9.20
N THR A 164 34.56 0.60 -8.72
CA THR A 164 33.54 1.26 -7.91
C THR A 164 33.26 2.68 -8.41
N ALA A 165 31.97 3.06 -8.41
CA ALA A 165 31.54 4.45 -8.55
C ALA A 165 30.51 4.82 -7.48
N THR A 166 30.50 6.09 -7.08
CA THR A 166 29.60 6.63 -6.07
C THR A 166 28.94 7.88 -6.62
N ALA A 167 27.62 7.99 -6.44
CA ALA A 167 26.87 9.22 -6.66
C ALA A 167 26.22 9.68 -5.35
N ARG A 168 26.07 10.99 -5.16
CA ARG A 168 25.44 11.54 -3.96
C ARG A 168 24.69 12.85 -4.21
N SER A 169 23.64 13.04 -3.43
CA SER A 169 22.98 14.33 -3.17
C SER A 169 23.49 14.90 -1.83
N GLN A 170 22.73 15.82 -1.22
CA GLN A 170 23.04 16.31 0.13
C GLN A 170 22.73 15.28 1.22
N THR A 171 21.70 14.45 1.02
CA THR A 171 21.12 13.58 2.06
C THR A 171 21.13 12.11 1.69
N ALA A 172 21.29 11.79 0.40
CA ALA A 172 21.25 10.43 -0.11
C ALA A 172 22.49 10.11 -0.97
N SER A 173 22.84 8.84 -1.05
CA SER A 173 23.93 8.36 -1.88
C SER A 173 23.69 6.94 -2.39
N PHE A 174 24.45 6.55 -3.40
CA PHE A 174 24.59 5.15 -3.76
C PHE A 174 26.00 4.85 -4.25
N THR A 175 26.43 3.61 -4.05
CA THR A 175 27.71 3.07 -4.53
C THR A 175 27.43 1.86 -5.41
N VAL A 176 28.06 1.82 -6.58
CA VAL A 176 27.98 0.73 -7.55
C VAL A 176 29.32 0.03 -7.59
N ASP A 177 29.31 -1.28 -7.35
CA ASP A 177 30.46 -2.16 -7.42
C ASP A 177 30.26 -3.17 -8.56
N THR A 178 31.31 -3.39 -9.35
CA THR A 178 31.32 -4.38 -10.43
C THR A 178 32.50 -5.33 -10.28
N GLU A 179 32.25 -6.62 -10.46
CA GLU A 179 33.29 -7.65 -10.55
C GLU A 179 33.77 -7.76 -12.00
N ASP A 180 35.08 -7.67 -12.24
CA ASP A 180 35.75 -7.75 -13.56
C ASP A 180 35.22 -6.76 -14.63
N GLY A 181 34.50 -5.72 -14.20
CA GLY A 181 34.00 -4.64 -15.05
C GLY A 181 34.93 -3.42 -15.06
N VAL A 182 34.90 -2.66 -16.15
CA VAL A 182 35.53 -1.33 -16.21
C VAL A 182 34.44 -0.28 -16.04
N ILE A 183 34.60 0.63 -15.08
CA ILE A 183 33.66 1.73 -14.83
C ILE A 183 34.21 3.05 -15.37
N GLU A 184 33.34 3.79 -16.05
CA GLU A 184 33.55 5.16 -16.51
C GLU A 184 32.41 6.05 -16.00
N VAL A 185 32.72 7.31 -15.68
CA VAL A 185 31.74 8.31 -15.25
C VAL A 185 31.72 9.46 -16.23
N ASP A 186 30.54 9.79 -16.74
CA ASP A 186 30.30 10.86 -17.71
C ASP A 186 29.11 11.72 -17.26
N GLY A 187 29.39 12.83 -16.58
CA GLY A 187 28.36 13.67 -15.96
C GLY A 187 27.58 12.93 -14.88
N SER A 188 26.27 12.75 -15.09
CA SER A 188 25.37 11.98 -14.22
C SER A 188 25.34 10.49 -14.54
N ASP A 189 25.98 10.06 -15.63
CA ASP A 189 25.97 8.67 -16.06
C ASP A 189 27.14 7.91 -15.43
N ILE A 190 26.84 6.74 -14.88
CA ILE A 190 27.82 5.71 -14.52
C ILE A 190 27.69 4.60 -15.56
N ARG A 191 28.77 4.28 -16.26
CA ARG A 191 28.82 3.24 -17.29
C ARG A 191 29.77 2.14 -16.85
N ALA A 192 29.36 0.89 -16.98
CA ALA A 192 30.24 -0.26 -16.77
C ALA A 192 30.28 -1.14 -18.02
N ALA A 193 31.42 -1.76 -18.31
CA ALA A 193 31.58 -2.66 -19.44
C ALA A 193 32.36 -3.92 -19.07
N TRP A 194 31.90 -5.07 -19.58
CA TRP A 194 32.55 -6.37 -19.43
C TRP A 194 32.88 -6.96 -20.79
N SER A 195 34.14 -7.34 -21.00
CA SER A 195 34.57 -8.08 -22.19
C SER A 195 34.56 -9.58 -21.89
N ILE A 196 33.59 -10.29 -22.47
CA ILE A 196 33.31 -11.69 -22.20
C ILE A 196 33.87 -12.55 -23.33
N ALA A 197 34.75 -13.48 -22.98
CA ALA A 197 35.15 -14.58 -23.86
C ALA A 197 34.32 -15.82 -23.50
N LEU A 198 33.46 -16.26 -24.40
CA LEU A 198 32.56 -17.39 -24.20
C LEU A 198 33.07 -18.62 -24.95
N PRO A 199 33.36 -19.75 -24.26
CA PRO A 199 33.71 -21.00 -24.92
C PRO A 199 32.59 -21.53 -25.81
N ALA A 200 32.94 -22.39 -26.78
CA ALA A 200 31.96 -23.17 -27.52
C ALA A 200 31.06 -23.95 -26.56
N ARG A 201 29.74 -23.89 -26.76
CA ARG A 201 28.72 -24.48 -25.88
C ARG A 201 28.85 -24.05 -24.40
N GLY A 202 29.46 -22.90 -24.13
CA GLY A 202 29.80 -22.43 -22.80
C GLY A 202 28.80 -21.44 -22.21
N GLU A 203 29.06 -21.08 -20.95
CA GLU A 203 28.40 -19.99 -20.23
C GLU A 203 29.44 -19.06 -19.58
N ALA A 204 29.08 -17.80 -19.42
CA ALA A 204 29.84 -16.81 -18.68
C ALA A 204 28.88 -15.87 -17.93
N THR A 205 29.31 -15.42 -16.76
CA THR A 205 28.49 -14.62 -15.86
C THR A 205 29.25 -13.38 -15.43
N VAL A 206 28.55 -12.24 -15.41
CA VAL A 206 29.05 -10.98 -14.83
C VAL A 206 28.01 -10.44 -13.86
N SER A 207 28.43 -9.62 -12.90
CA SER A 207 27.53 -9.08 -11.90
C SER A 207 27.89 -7.66 -11.49
N TRP A 208 26.87 -6.94 -11.01
CA TRP A 208 27.04 -5.66 -10.35
C TRP A 208 26.11 -5.55 -9.15
N ARG A 209 26.54 -4.76 -8.16
CA ARG A 209 25.81 -4.49 -6.92
C ARG A 209 25.73 -3.00 -6.72
N MET A 210 24.61 -2.53 -6.20
CA MET A 210 24.39 -1.16 -5.80
C MET A 210 23.96 -1.14 -4.33
N ALA A 211 24.69 -0.41 -3.50
CA ALA A 211 24.31 -0.09 -2.13
C ALA A 211 23.73 1.34 -2.10
N LEU A 212 22.57 1.50 -1.48
CA LEU A 212 21.81 2.75 -1.37
C LEU A 212 21.78 3.21 0.08
N ASP A 213 21.89 4.51 0.30
CA ASP A 213 21.83 5.12 1.63
C ASP A 213 21.06 6.44 1.58
N ASP A 214 20.19 6.67 2.57
CA ASP A 214 19.48 7.93 2.79
C ASP A 214 19.55 8.29 4.28
N THR A 215 20.24 9.38 4.58
CA THR A 215 20.43 9.87 5.95
C THR A 215 19.16 10.48 6.55
N THR A 216 18.13 10.71 5.74
CA THR A 216 16.82 11.24 6.18
C THR A 216 15.77 10.14 6.39
N ALA A 217 16.10 8.87 6.14
CA ALA A 217 15.17 7.77 6.24
C ALA A 217 14.57 7.64 7.65
N VAL A 218 13.24 7.77 7.72
CA VAL A 218 12.44 7.60 8.95
C VAL A 218 11.95 6.17 9.17
N VAL A 219 12.31 5.27 8.26
CA VAL A 219 11.99 3.84 8.29
C VAL A 219 13.20 3.02 7.82
N SER A 220 13.22 1.74 8.14
CA SER A 220 14.23 0.80 7.63
C SER A 220 13.61 -0.57 7.39
N GLY A 221 14.23 -1.38 6.53
CA GLY A 221 13.72 -2.73 6.24
C GLY A 221 13.78 -3.64 7.47
N ALA A 222 12.75 -4.47 7.65
CA ALA A 222 12.77 -5.49 8.69
C ALA A 222 13.87 -6.53 8.40
N SER A 223 14.70 -6.83 9.40
CA SER A 223 15.78 -7.84 9.30
C SER A 223 15.33 -9.24 9.72
N GLN A 224 14.30 -9.32 10.55
CA GLN A 224 13.75 -10.59 11.03
C GLN A 224 12.90 -11.25 9.94
N PRO A 225 12.95 -12.57 9.76
CA PRO A 225 12.11 -13.27 8.78
C PRO A 225 10.62 -13.10 9.11
N SER A 226 9.75 -13.31 8.11
CA SER A 226 8.30 -13.32 8.33
C SER A 226 7.94 -14.46 9.28
N ARG A 227 6.95 -14.23 10.15
CA ARG A 227 6.39 -15.27 11.03
C ARG A 227 5.29 -16.08 10.32
N ILE A 228 4.82 -15.62 9.17
CA ILE A 228 3.78 -16.31 8.39
C ILE A 228 4.35 -17.62 7.81
N ASP A 229 3.76 -18.75 8.20
CA ASP A 229 4.02 -20.04 7.59
C ASP A 229 3.27 -20.15 6.25
N LEU A 230 3.96 -19.78 5.17
CA LEU A 230 3.43 -19.84 3.81
C LEU A 230 2.96 -21.25 3.44
N ALA A 231 3.71 -22.29 3.81
CA ALA A 231 3.36 -23.66 3.46
C ALA A 231 2.06 -24.11 4.16
N ALA A 232 1.86 -23.70 5.42
CA ALA A 232 0.62 -23.95 6.15
C ALA A 232 -0.56 -23.17 5.55
N ALA A 233 -0.38 -21.89 5.21
CA ALA A 233 -1.43 -21.08 4.59
C ALA A 233 -1.87 -21.65 3.23
N LEU A 234 -0.90 -21.98 2.37
CA LEU A 234 -1.17 -22.65 1.09
C LEU A 234 -1.78 -24.03 1.29
N GLY A 235 -1.36 -24.76 2.33
CA GLY A 235 -1.91 -26.04 2.75
C GLY A 235 -3.39 -25.94 3.13
N ALA A 236 -3.78 -24.91 3.86
CA ALA A 236 -5.18 -24.64 4.23
C ALA A 236 -6.04 -24.36 3.00
N ALA A 237 -5.53 -23.62 2.01
CA ALA A 237 -6.26 -23.40 0.75
C ALA A 237 -6.37 -24.65 -0.15
N ARG A 238 -5.73 -25.78 0.20
CA ARG A 238 -5.76 -26.99 -0.63
C ARG A 238 -7.13 -27.66 -0.54
N GLY A 239 -7.77 -27.84 -1.70
CA GLY A 239 -9.08 -28.51 -1.82
C GLY A 239 -10.23 -27.56 -2.12
N GLY A 240 -10.02 -26.26 -1.99
CA GLY A 240 -10.95 -25.21 -2.41
C GLY A 240 -10.68 -24.68 -3.83
N ASP A 241 -11.02 -23.41 -4.06
CA ASP A 241 -10.77 -22.74 -5.33
C ASP A 241 -9.25 -22.57 -5.58
N PRO A 242 -8.70 -23.08 -6.68
CA PRO A 242 -7.26 -23.01 -6.95
C PRO A 242 -6.73 -21.58 -7.14
N ARG A 243 -7.60 -20.59 -7.38
CA ARG A 243 -7.23 -19.17 -7.45
C ARG A 243 -6.79 -18.64 -6.08
N LEU A 244 -7.35 -19.15 -4.98
CA LEU A 244 -7.01 -18.72 -3.63
C LEU A 244 -5.54 -19.02 -3.29
N GLY A 245 -5.07 -20.24 -3.59
CA GLY A 245 -3.68 -20.62 -3.33
C GLY A 245 -2.67 -19.74 -4.09
N ARG A 246 -2.96 -19.43 -5.36
CA ARG A 246 -2.12 -18.52 -6.16
C ARG A 246 -2.13 -17.09 -5.63
N TRP A 247 -3.30 -16.61 -5.19
CA TRP A 247 -3.41 -15.29 -4.57
C TRP A 247 -2.64 -15.22 -3.25
N LEU A 248 -2.79 -16.20 -2.36
CA LEU A 248 -2.07 -16.27 -1.10
C LEU A 248 -0.55 -16.30 -1.31
N GLU A 249 -0.05 -17.05 -2.28
CA GLU A 249 1.39 -17.11 -2.57
C GLU A 249 1.97 -15.73 -2.91
N VAL A 250 1.31 -15.00 -3.81
CA VAL A 250 1.75 -13.66 -4.22
C VAL A 250 1.54 -12.64 -3.09
N ALA A 251 0.37 -12.63 -2.47
CA ALA A 251 0.00 -11.66 -1.44
C ALA A 251 0.87 -11.79 -0.18
N LEU A 252 1.14 -13.01 0.29
CA LEU A 252 1.98 -13.23 1.47
C LEU A 252 3.45 -12.92 1.18
N GLY A 253 3.91 -13.16 -0.05
CA GLY A 253 5.21 -12.68 -0.52
C GLY A 253 5.29 -11.15 -0.48
N ASP A 254 4.30 -10.47 -1.06
CA ASP A 254 4.23 -9.00 -1.08
C ASP A 254 4.19 -8.41 0.34
N LEU A 255 3.41 -8.99 1.27
CA LEU A 255 3.42 -8.60 2.68
C LEU A 255 4.80 -8.72 3.31
N ASP A 256 5.51 -9.83 3.09
CA ASP A 256 6.88 -9.99 3.61
C ASP A 256 7.85 -8.94 3.03
N ALA A 257 7.71 -8.59 1.74
CA ALA A 257 8.53 -7.55 1.12
C ALA A 257 8.20 -6.13 1.55
N LEU A 258 7.01 -5.88 2.12
CA LEU A 258 6.56 -4.57 2.59
C LEU A 258 6.89 -4.30 4.08
N ARG A 259 7.62 -5.19 4.76
CA ARG A 259 7.92 -5.04 6.19
C ARG A 259 8.98 -3.99 6.48
N LEU A 260 8.61 -2.98 7.27
CA LEU A 260 9.45 -1.89 7.74
C LEU A 260 9.57 -1.91 9.27
N THR A 261 10.53 -1.14 9.79
CA THR A 261 10.79 -0.88 11.21
C THR A 261 11.13 0.60 11.38
N LEU A 262 11.02 1.13 12.60
CA LEU A 262 11.56 2.45 12.91
C LEU A 262 13.09 2.38 13.11
N PRO A 263 13.85 3.45 12.73
CA PRO A 263 15.28 3.63 12.98
C PRO A 263 15.80 3.14 14.34
N ASP A 264 15.04 3.46 15.38
CA ASP A 264 15.37 3.26 16.79
C ASP A 264 14.63 2.07 17.44
N ALA A 265 13.71 1.42 16.72
CA ALA A 265 12.93 0.26 17.19
C ALA A 265 12.93 -0.89 16.16
N ARG A 266 14.11 -1.48 15.94
CA ARG A 266 14.39 -2.50 14.92
C ARG A 266 13.70 -3.86 15.14
N ASP A 267 13.28 -4.13 16.37
CA ASP A 267 12.66 -5.41 16.74
C ASP A 267 11.15 -5.43 16.45
N ASP A 268 10.54 -4.25 16.29
CA ASP A 268 9.12 -4.09 16.01
C ASP A 268 8.92 -3.70 14.53
N ALA A 269 8.47 -4.67 13.73
CA ALA A 269 8.08 -4.46 12.34
C ALA A 269 6.60 -4.03 12.19
N PHE A 270 6.31 -3.38 11.07
CA PHE A 270 4.97 -3.08 10.58
C PHE A 270 4.94 -3.21 9.05
N TYR A 271 3.76 -3.27 8.45
CA TYR A 271 3.64 -3.23 6.98
C TYR A 271 3.63 -1.78 6.49
N ALA A 272 4.45 -1.46 5.50
CA ALA A 272 4.29 -0.21 4.75
C ALA A 272 2.94 -0.18 4.03
N ALA A 273 2.37 1.00 3.78
CA ALA A 273 1.09 1.10 3.08
C ALA A 273 1.17 0.52 1.65
N GLY A 274 2.06 1.01 0.81
CA GLY A 274 2.20 0.46 -0.55
C GLY A 274 3.27 1.11 -1.41
N ALA A 275 3.77 0.35 -2.38
CA ALA A 275 4.73 0.81 -3.35
C ALA A 275 4.02 1.31 -4.64
N PRO A 276 4.42 2.45 -5.22
CA PRO A 276 5.59 3.23 -4.86
C PRO A 276 5.33 4.37 -3.88
N TRP A 277 4.11 4.92 -3.84
CA TRP A 277 3.84 6.24 -3.28
C TRP A 277 3.81 6.32 -1.75
N PHE A 278 3.45 5.21 -1.12
CA PHE A 278 3.13 5.15 0.31
C PHE A 278 4.05 4.13 1.00
N PHE A 279 5.33 4.08 0.60
CA PHE A 279 6.28 3.07 1.05
C PHE A 279 6.90 3.40 2.43
N THR A 280 6.05 3.78 3.37
CA THR A 280 6.39 4.21 4.73
C THR A 280 5.28 3.82 5.72
N LEU A 281 5.36 4.28 6.98
CA LEU A 281 4.33 4.06 8.00
C LEU A 281 3.10 4.93 7.74
N PHE A 282 1.97 4.27 7.52
CA PHE A 282 0.63 4.83 7.62
C PHE A 282 -0.11 4.09 8.72
N GLY A 283 -0.64 4.82 9.72
CA GLY A 283 -1.21 4.22 10.91
C GLY A 283 -2.41 3.34 10.60
N ARG A 284 -3.41 3.90 9.90
CA ARG A 284 -4.62 3.17 9.48
C ARG A 284 -4.30 1.95 8.61
N ASP A 285 -3.48 2.12 7.58
CA ASP A 285 -3.13 1.05 6.64
C ASP A 285 -2.44 -0.11 7.36
N SER A 286 -1.50 0.21 8.27
CA SER A 286 -0.78 -0.78 9.07
C SER A 286 -1.74 -1.53 10.01
N LEU A 287 -2.67 -0.81 10.64
CA LEU A 287 -3.67 -1.39 11.53
C LEU A 287 -4.58 -2.36 10.77
N TRP A 288 -5.12 -1.96 9.62
CA TRP A 288 -5.97 -2.83 8.82
C TRP A 288 -5.20 -3.99 8.22
N ALA A 289 -4.01 -3.78 7.66
CA ALA A 289 -3.20 -4.87 7.12
C ALA A 289 -2.90 -5.92 8.22
N ALA A 290 -2.51 -5.47 9.42
CA ALA A 290 -2.28 -6.35 10.56
C ALA A 290 -3.58 -7.07 11.00
N ARG A 291 -4.70 -6.35 11.10
CA ARG A 291 -6.01 -6.88 11.49
C ARG A 291 -6.51 -7.95 10.52
N LEU A 292 -6.41 -7.72 9.22
CA LEU A 292 -6.82 -8.67 8.19
C LEU A 292 -5.88 -9.89 8.13
N SER A 293 -4.58 -9.71 8.41
CA SER A 293 -3.60 -10.82 8.47
C SER A 293 -3.58 -11.57 9.81
N LEU A 294 -4.31 -11.10 10.81
CA LEU A 294 -4.26 -11.61 12.19
C LEU A 294 -4.41 -13.14 12.31
N PRO A 295 -5.27 -13.82 11.52
CA PRO A 295 -5.38 -15.28 11.57
C PRO A 295 -4.08 -16.04 11.26
N LEU A 296 -3.10 -15.38 10.62
CA LEU A 296 -1.81 -15.96 10.26
C LEU A 296 -0.64 -15.40 11.08
N ASP A 297 -0.73 -14.17 11.60
CA ASP A 297 0.38 -13.53 12.34
C ASP A 297 -0.09 -12.54 13.43
N VAL A 298 -0.34 -13.07 14.63
CA VAL A 298 -0.58 -12.26 15.84
C VAL A 298 0.65 -11.42 16.21
N GLY A 299 1.85 -11.87 15.85
CA GLY A 299 3.09 -11.16 16.12
C GLY A 299 3.20 -9.83 15.38
N MET A 300 2.75 -9.78 14.13
CA MET A 300 2.68 -8.54 13.35
C MET A 300 1.70 -7.53 13.96
N ALA A 301 0.53 -7.99 14.44
CA ALA A 301 -0.42 -7.13 15.15
C ALA A 301 0.20 -6.55 16.42
N ALA A 302 0.77 -7.40 17.29
CA ALA A 302 1.45 -6.98 18.51
C ALA A 302 2.57 -5.94 18.23
N SER A 303 3.34 -6.19 17.18
CA SER A 303 4.43 -5.32 16.74
C SER A 303 3.94 -3.96 16.23
N THR A 304 2.93 -3.96 15.37
CA THR A 304 2.29 -2.74 14.84
C THR A 304 1.70 -1.89 15.96
N LEU A 305 1.03 -2.52 16.93
CA LEU A 305 0.47 -1.84 18.10
C LEU A 305 1.57 -1.11 18.90
N ARG A 306 2.72 -1.74 19.13
CA ARG A 306 3.86 -1.12 19.83
C ARG A 306 4.49 0.02 19.04
N VAL A 307 4.64 -0.12 17.72
CA VAL A 307 5.17 0.95 16.86
C VAL A 307 4.29 2.19 16.97
N LEU A 308 2.98 2.03 16.80
CA LEU A 308 2.03 3.15 16.87
C LEU A 308 1.90 3.74 18.28
N ALA A 309 2.02 2.91 19.32
CA ALA A 309 2.03 3.38 20.70
C ALA A 309 3.20 4.33 21.01
N ARG A 310 4.37 4.12 20.40
CA ARG A 310 5.55 5.01 20.56
C ARG A 310 5.35 6.39 19.96
N LEU A 311 4.45 6.49 18.98
CA LEU A 311 4.17 7.70 18.22
C LEU A 311 2.77 8.27 18.53
N GLN A 312 2.12 7.81 19.61
CA GLN A 312 0.82 8.33 20.03
C GLN A 312 0.95 9.82 20.39
N GLY A 313 -0.03 10.62 19.96
CA GLY A 313 -0.09 12.05 20.24
C GLY A 313 -0.21 12.33 21.74
N ASP A 314 0.53 13.34 22.21
CA ASP A 314 0.59 13.71 23.64
C ASP A 314 0.21 15.17 23.91
N ARG A 315 -0.08 15.94 22.86
CA ARG A 315 -0.47 17.36 22.92
C ARG A 315 -1.49 17.70 21.83
N ASP A 316 -2.15 18.84 21.99
CA ASP A 316 -2.95 19.48 20.94
C ASP A 316 -2.03 20.37 20.09
N GLU A 317 -1.77 19.97 18.85
CA GLU A 317 -0.94 20.69 17.88
C GLU A 317 -1.62 20.72 16.50
N PRO A 318 -2.29 21.84 16.14
CA PRO A 318 -3.14 21.92 14.95
C PRO A 318 -2.40 21.69 13.63
N ASP A 319 -1.16 22.16 13.52
CA ASP A 319 -0.37 22.07 12.28
C ASP A 319 -0.11 20.61 11.89
N SER A 320 -0.02 19.72 12.88
CA SER A 320 0.13 18.27 12.68
C SER A 320 -1.17 17.50 12.85
N ALA A 321 -2.28 18.19 13.15
CA ALA A 321 -3.56 17.60 13.58
C ALA A 321 -3.45 16.65 14.79
N GLN A 322 -2.41 16.83 15.62
CA GLN A 322 -2.15 15.99 16.79
C GLN A 322 -3.09 16.38 17.92
N GLU A 323 -3.63 15.36 18.60
CA GLU A 323 -4.42 15.50 19.81
C GLU A 323 -3.97 14.45 20.83
N PRO A 324 -4.15 14.69 22.15
CA PRO A 324 -3.80 13.72 23.18
C PRO A 324 -4.50 12.37 22.95
N GLY A 325 -3.73 11.29 22.88
CA GLY A 325 -4.23 9.93 22.69
C GLY A 325 -4.40 9.49 21.23
N LYS A 326 -4.31 10.41 20.28
CA LYS A 326 -4.53 10.14 18.86
C LYS A 326 -3.40 9.32 18.24
N ILE A 327 -3.73 8.39 17.34
CA ILE A 327 -2.75 7.63 16.56
C ILE A 327 -2.48 8.35 15.22
N LEU A 328 -1.22 8.37 14.79
CA LEU A 328 -0.80 9.11 13.59
C LEU A 328 -1.43 8.59 12.29
N HIS A 329 -1.54 9.49 11.31
CA HIS A 329 -1.91 9.19 9.93
C HIS A 329 -0.71 8.64 9.16
N GLU A 330 0.34 9.44 8.99
CA GLU A 330 1.55 9.02 8.27
C GLU A 330 2.85 9.60 8.86
N LEU A 331 3.97 8.94 8.54
CA LEU A 331 5.33 9.37 8.87
C LEU A 331 6.19 9.41 7.59
N ARG A 332 6.81 10.56 7.32
CA ARG A 332 7.65 10.87 6.16
C ARG A 332 8.98 11.48 6.60
N SER A 333 9.98 11.48 5.71
CA SER A 333 11.26 12.14 5.96
C SER A 333 11.19 13.66 5.79
N THR A 334 10.26 14.15 4.97
CA THR A 334 10.08 15.58 4.65
C THR A 334 8.61 15.96 4.65
N THR A 335 8.34 17.27 4.69
CA THR A 335 7.00 17.81 4.45
C THR A 335 6.51 17.36 3.07
N LEU A 336 5.26 16.92 2.99
CA LEU A 336 4.58 16.62 1.74
C LEU A 336 3.86 17.89 1.27
N GLU A 337 4.14 18.31 0.04
CA GLU A 337 3.48 19.46 -0.60
C GLU A 337 2.74 19.03 -1.87
N GLN A 338 1.47 19.42 -1.98
CA GLN A 338 0.68 19.32 -3.21
C GLN A 338 0.04 20.68 -3.52
N PRO A 339 0.79 21.62 -4.14
CA PRO A 339 0.31 22.98 -4.39
C PRO A 339 -0.96 23.06 -5.25
N GLY A 340 -1.17 22.09 -6.14
CA GLY A 340 -2.39 22.00 -6.96
C GLY A 340 -3.66 21.70 -6.18
N GLU A 341 -3.52 21.12 -4.98
CA GLU A 341 -4.63 20.74 -4.08
C GLU A 341 -4.67 21.61 -2.81
N GLY A 342 -3.67 22.49 -2.61
CA GLY A 342 -3.56 23.33 -1.42
C GLY A 342 -3.12 22.58 -0.16
N ILE A 343 -2.54 21.38 -0.31
CA ILE A 343 -2.16 20.49 0.80
C ILE A 343 -0.68 20.68 1.14
N ALA A 344 -0.39 20.81 2.44
CA ALA A 344 0.93 20.78 3.03
C ALA A 344 0.88 20.01 4.37
N LEU A 345 1.49 18.82 4.40
CA LEU A 345 1.47 17.92 5.56
C LEU A 345 2.87 17.86 6.20
N PRO A 346 2.99 18.05 7.52
CA PRO A 346 4.27 17.89 8.21
C PRO A 346 4.75 16.44 8.17
N PRO A 347 6.06 16.19 8.38
CA PRO A 347 6.64 14.84 8.32
C PRO A 347 5.98 13.81 9.24
N LEU A 348 5.47 14.23 10.39
CA LEU A 348 4.65 13.40 11.28
C LEU A 348 3.27 14.05 11.37
N TYR A 349 2.28 13.40 10.77
CA TYR A 349 0.94 13.95 10.60
C TYR A 349 -0.11 13.03 11.22
N TYR A 350 -1.13 13.62 11.86
CA TYR A 350 -2.19 12.94 12.61
C TYR A 350 -3.59 13.21 12.03
N GLY A 351 -3.72 13.68 10.78
CA GLY A 351 -5.00 13.91 10.12
C GLY A 351 -5.71 12.61 9.71
N THR A 352 -6.03 11.79 10.71
CA THR A 352 -6.81 10.54 10.62
C THR A 352 -7.82 10.53 11.74
N VAL A 353 -9.07 10.22 11.44
CA VAL A 353 -10.15 10.15 12.44
C VAL A 353 -10.43 8.71 12.92
N ASP A 354 -9.99 7.71 12.15
CA ASP A 354 -10.30 6.30 12.35
C ASP A 354 -9.17 5.49 13.01
N ALA A 355 -7.91 5.88 12.83
CA ALA A 355 -6.76 5.10 13.31
C ALA A 355 -6.77 4.84 14.84
N THR A 356 -7.21 5.81 15.64
CA THR A 356 -7.23 5.67 17.11
C THR A 356 -8.20 4.58 17.57
N ALA A 357 -9.42 4.57 17.03
CA ALA A 357 -10.40 3.51 17.33
C ALA A 357 -9.94 2.15 16.79
N LEU A 358 -9.37 2.12 15.58
CA LEU A 358 -8.83 0.91 14.98
C LEU A 358 -7.66 0.32 15.77
N TRP A 359 -6.83 1.14 16.41
CA TRP A 359 -5.75 0.68 17.29
C TRP A 359 -6.31 -0.08 18.49
N VAL A 360 -7.37 0.44 19.12
CA VAL A 360 -8.04 -0.23 20.24
C VAL A 360 -8.66 -1.56 19.79
N CYS A 361 -9.33 -1.56 18.64
CA CYS A 361 -9.93 -2.77 18.07
C CYS A 361 -8.87 -3.85 17.80
N LEU A 362 -7.75 -3.47 17.18
CA LEU A 362 -6.65 -4.41 16.92
C LEU A 362 -6.02 -4.96 18.20
N LEU A 363 -5.91 -4.15 19.27
CA LEU A 363 -5.39 -4.61 20.56
C LEU A 363 -6.27 -5.72 21.14
N ALA A 364 -7.59 -5.54 21.09
CA ALA A 364 -8.54 -6.55 21.56
C ALA A 364 -8.51 -7.80 20.70
N ASP A 365 -8.56 -7.65 19.38
CA ASP A 365 -8.47 -8.79 18.46
C ASP A 365 -7.16 -9.58 18.67
N ALA A 366 -6.03 -8.89 18.83
CA ALA A 366 -4.74 -9.53 19.09
C ALA A 366 -4.72 -10.25 20.44
N TRP A 367 -5.30 -9.65 21.49
CA TRP A 367 -5.42 -10.28 22.81
C TRP A 367 -6.27 -11.55 22.75
N HIS A 368 -7.44 -11.50 22.10
CA HIS A 368 -8.30 -12.66 21.87
C HIS A 368 -7.62 -13.73 21.00
N ALA A 369 -6.78 -13.33 20.05
CA ALA A 369 -5.97 -14.22 19.22
C ALA A 369 -4.73 -14.80 19.94
N GLY A 370 -4.51 -14.45 21.21
CA GLY A 370 -3.45 -15.05 22.04
C GLY A 370 -2.17 -14.23 22.16
N MET A 371 -2.21 -12.92 21.88
CA MET A 371 -1.12 -12.00 22.25
C MET A 371 -0.85 -12.11 23.76
N PRO A 372 0.41 -12.27 24.20
CA PRO A 372 0.72 -12.47 25.61
C PRO A 372 0.17 -11.34 26.49
N GLU A 373 -0.52 -11.70 27.57
CA GLU A 373 -1.17 -10.74 28.49
C GLU A 373 -0.20 -9.68 29.03
N ALA A 374 1.06 -10.04 29.28
CA ALA A 374 2.09 -9.10 29.72
C ALA A 374 2.39 -8.01 28.68
N GLU A 375 2.33 -8.34 27.39
CA GLU A 375 2.50 -7.37 26.30
C GLU A 375 1.27 -6.46 26.17
N VAL A 376 0.05 -7.01 26.32
CA VAL A 376 -1.20 -6.23 26.34
C VAL A 376 -1.22 -5.28 27.54
N THR A 377 -0.81 -5.78 28.71
CA THR A 377 -0.71 -5.00 29.97
C THR A 377 0.25 -3.82 29.81
N ALA A 378 1.37 -4.00 29.10
CA ALA A 378 2.32 -2.92 28.82
C ALA A 378 1.73 -1.80 27.95
N LEU A 379 0.67 -2.09 27.18
CA LEU A 379 -0.02 -1.16 26.30
C LEU A 379 -1.24 -0.47 26.95
N LEU A 380 -1.56 -0.80 28.21
CA LEU A 380 -2.69 -0.17 28.93
C LEU A 380 -2.60 1.37 29.03
N PRO A 381 -1.43 2.00 29.22
CA PRO A 381 -1.34 3.47 29.19
C PRO A 381 -1.77 4.06 27.84
N THR A 382 -1.33 3.46 26.74
CA THR A 382 -1.70 3.86 25.38
C THR A 382 -3.19 3.63 25.12
N LEU A 383 -3.73 2.49 25.57
CA LEU A 383 -5.16 2.18 25.51
C LEU A 383 -6.00 3.24 26.22
N ARG A 384 -5.64 3.60 27.46
CA ARG A 384 -6.36 4.64 28.21
C ARG A 384 -6.32 6.00 27.51
N ALA A 385 -5.17 6.38 26.94
CA ALA A 385 -5.06 7.62 26.20
C ALA A 385 -5.91 7.61 24.91
N ALA A 386 -5.91 6.48 24.17
CA ALA A 386 -6.74 6.33 22.97
C ALA A 386 -8.24 6.37 23.29
N LEU A 387 -8.67 5.70 24.36
CA LEU A 387 -10.06 5.76 24.84
C LEU A 387 -10.42 7.17 25.33
N GLY A 388 -9.49 7.86 26.02
CA GLY A 388 -9.64 9.27 26.38
C GLY A 388 -9.86 10.16 25.15
N TRP A 389 -9.12 9.93 24.07
CA TRP A 389 -9.34 10.64 22.80
C TRP A 389 -10.77 10.45 22.27
N LEU A 390 -11.29 9.21 22.26
CA LEU A 390 -12.67 8.94 21.82
C LEU A 390 -13.72 9.70 22.64
N LEU A 391 -13.51 9.82 23.95
CA LEU A 391 -14.48 10.41 24.87
C LEU A 391 -14.39 11.95 24.94
N ASP A 392 -13.17 12.48 24.87
CA ASP A 392 -12.89 13.87 25.27
C ASP A 392 -12.39 14.75 24.11
N HIS A 393 -11.94 14.16 22.99
CA HIS A 393 -11.29 14.90 21.89
C HIS A 393 -11.87 14.62 20.50
N GLY A 394 -12.46 13.44 20.26
CA GLY A 394 -12.95 13.03 18.95
C GLY A 394 -14.17 13.80 18.43
N ASP A 395 -14.88 14.52 19.30
CA ASP A 395 -16.08 15.29 18.98
C ASP A 395 -15.76 16.80 19.00
N ASN A 396 -15.55 17.40 17.82
CA ASN A 396 -15.10 18.79 17.71
C ASN A 396 -16.21 19.81 18.01
N ASP A 397 -17.49 19.43 17.90
CA ASP A 397 -18.60 20.37 18.05
C ASP A 397 -19.66 20.00 19.10
N GLY A 398 -19.42 18.91 19.84
CA GLY A 398 -20.17 18.51 21.02
C GLY A 398 -21.52 17.88 20.72
N ASP A 399 -21.73 17.34 19.53
CA ASP A 399 -22.99 16.70 19.12
C ASP A 399 -23.08 15.21 19.50
N GLY A 400 -22.00 14.66 20.05
CA GLY A 400 -21.88 13.28 20.49
C GLY A 400 -21.46 12.30 19.40
N PHE A 401 -20.98 12.77 18.25
CA PHE A 401 -20.34 11.94 17.23
C PHE A 401 -18.86 12.31 17.07
N ILE A 402 -18.05 11.32 16.70
CA ILE A 402 -16.66 11.58 16.35
C ILE A 402 -16.61 12.17 14.95
N ASP A 403 -15.99 13.32 14.79
CA ASP A 403 -15.89 14.06 13.53
C ASP A 403 -14.47 14.55 13.26
N TYR A 404 -14.26 15.10 12.06
CA TYR A 404 -13.00 15.74 11.70
C TYR A 404 -13.21 17.12 11.09
N LEU A 405 -12.22 17.96 11.33
CA LEU A 405 -12.09 19.28 10.72
C LEU A 405 -10.60 19.60 10.55
N ASP A 406 -10.19 19.96 9.33
CA ASP A 406 -8.89 20.61 9.16
C ASP A 406 -8.95 22.05 9.69
N ARG A 407 -8.30 22.28 10.82
CA ARG A 407 -8.22 23.58 11.49
C ARG A 407 -7.27 24.55 10.79
N THR A 408 -6.39 24.04 9.92
CA THR A 408 -5.31 24.81 9.30
C THR A 408 -5.69 25.36 7.92
N GLY A 409 -6.57 24.66 7.21
CA GLY A 409 -6.96 24.94 5.83
C GLY A 409 -5.95 24.45 4.79
N HIS A 410 -4.88 23.77 5.19
CA HIS A 410 -3.86 23.18 4.32
C HIS A 410 -3.60 21.70 4.63
N GLY A 411 -4.34 21.10 5.56
CA GLY A 411 -4.29 19.67 5.86
C GLY A 411 -5.20 18.86 4.93
N LEU A 412 -5.42 17.59 5.27
CA LEU A 412 -6.39 16.77 4.55
C LEU A 412 -7.82 17.25 4.84
N ALA A 413 -8.58 17.54 3.77
CA ALA A 413 -9.98 17.92 3.86
C ALA A 413 -10.87 16.77 4.37
N ASN A 414 -10.53 15.52 4.01
CA ASN A 414 -11.18 14.31 4.50
C ASN A 414 -10.16 13.46 5.26
N GLN A 415 -10.47 13.06 6.50
CA GLN A 415 -9.54 12.35 7.40
C GLN A 415 -9.93 10.88 7.66
N GLY A 416 -11.01 10.40 7.04
CA GLY A 416 -11.34 8.97 6.99
C GLY A 416 -10.47 8.23 5.97
N TRP A 417 -10.75 6.94 5.75
CA TRP A 417 -10.03 6.15 4.74
C TRP A 417 -10.24 6.65 3.30
N LYS A 418 -11.40 7.27 3.02
CA LYS A 418 -11.65 7.98 1.75
C LYS A 418 -11.18 9.43 1.87
N ASP A 419 -9.88 9.65 1.77
CA ASP A 419 -9.23 10.94 2.05
C ASP A 419 -9.14 11.91 0.85
N SER A 420 -9.63 11.54 -0.34
CA SER A 420 -9.69 12.49 -1.47
C SER A 420 -10.70 13.61 -1.22
N GLY A 421 -10.41 14.82 -1.71
CA GLY A 421 -11.25 15.99 -1.44
C GLY A 421 -12.71 15.91 -1.95
N ASP A 422 -12.99 15.01 -2.89
CA ASP A 422 -14.31 14.78 -3.50
C ASP A 422 -15.03 13.52 -2.97
N SER A 423 -14.49 12.85 -1.94
CA SER A 423 -14.96 11.54 -1.50
C SER A 423 -16.32 11.56 -0.78
N ILE A 424 -16.60 12.60 -0.02
CA ILE A 424 -17.83 12.73 0.78
C ILE A 424 -18.76 13.72 0.09
N GLN A 425 -19.68 13.16 -0.71
CA GLN A 425 -20.64 13.92 -1.49
C GLN A 425 -22.07 13.47 -1.25
N TRP A 426 -22.99 14.41 -1.37
CA TRP A 426 -24.43 14.20 -1.48
C TRP A 426 -24.76 13.43 -2.77
N ARG A 427 -25.95 12.85 -2.83
CA ARG A 427 -26.36 12.05 -4.00
C ARG A 427 -26.35 12.86 -5.30
N ASP A 428 -26.58 14.16 -5.21
CA ASP A 428 -26.55 15.14 -6.31
C ASP A 428 -25.13 15.66 -6.65
N GLY A 429 -24.09 15.06 -6.07
CA GLY A 429 -22.69 15.39 -6.33
C GLY A 429 -22.18 16.65 -5.61
N ARG A 430 -23.01 17.34 -4.82
CA ARG A 430 -22.55 18.42 -3.96
C ARG A 430 -21.62 17.84 -2.88
N LEU A 431 -20.57 18.56 -2.49
CA LEU A 431 -19.67 18.11 -1.41
C LEU A 431 -20.28 18.38 -0.02
N ALA A 432 -20.00 17.51 0.94
CA ALA A 432 -20.31 17.75 2.34
C ALA A 432 -19.39 18.83 2.93
N GLU A 433 -19.91 19.60 3.88
CA GLU A 433 -19.13 20.64 4.56
C GLU A 433 -18.69 20.17 5.95
N GLY A 434 -17.46 20.51 6.34
CA GLY A 434 -16.91 20.17 7.66
C GLY A 434 -17.46 21.01 8.82
N PRO A 435 -17.45 20.47 10.06
CA PRO A 435 -16.95 19.13 10.43
C PRO A 435 -17.82 17.98 9.90
N ILE A 436 -17.19 16.85 9.58
CA ILE A 436 -17.86 15.67 9.00
C ILE A 436 -17.74 14.49 9.97
N ALA A 437 -18.88 13.90 10.35
CA ALA A 437 -18.94 12.69 11.17
C ALA A 437 -19.24 11.48 10.29
N LEU A 438 -18.24 10.63 10.04
CA LEU A 438 -18.37 9.45 9.16
C LEU A 438 -19.03 8.26 9.87
N CYS A 439 -19.84 7.50 9.14
CA CYS A 439 -20.56 6.36 9.71
C CYS A 439 -19.63 5.24 10.20
N GLU A 440 -18.62 4.87 9.42
CA GLU A 440 -17.70 3.79 9.77
C GLU A 440 -16.88 4.11 11.02
N VAL A 441 -16.56 5.39 11.22
CA VAL A 441 -15.84 5.88 12.39
C VAL A 441 -16.68 5.67 13.65
N GLN A 442 -17.99 5.90 13.58
CA GLN A 442 -18.88 5.64 14.72
C GLN A 442 -18.93 4.14 15.02
N GLY A 443 -18.95 3.29 13.98
CA GLY A 443 -18.88 1.84 14.13
C GLY A 443 -17.59 1.39 14.83
N TYR A 444 -16.44 1.90 14.40
CA TYR A 444 -15.16 1.60 15.05
C TYR A 444 -15.09 2.13 16.48
N ALA A 445 -15.62 3.33 16.73
CA ALA A 445 -15.59 3.92 18.06
C ALA A 445 -16.47 3.14 19.04
N TYR A 446 -17.64 2.69 18.58
CA TYR A 446 -18.51 1.78 19.34
C TYR A 446 -17.78 0.48 19.68
N GLU A 447 -17.19 -0.17 18.68
CA GLU A 447 -16.41 -1.40 18.86
C GLU A 447 -15.25 -1.19 19.85
N ALA A 448 -14.46 -0.12 19.65
CA ALA A 448 -13.32 0.25 20.46
C ALA A 448 -13.71 0.51 21.93
N ALA A 449 -14.81 1.20 22.19
CA ALA A 449 -15.27 1.49 23.55
C ALA A 449 -15.65 0.20 24.30
N LEU A 450 -16.35 -0.73 23.65
CA LEU A 450 -16.70 -2.03 24.25
C LEU A 450 -15.46 -2.91 24.47
N ALA A 451 -14.57 -2.97 23.48
CA ALA A 451 -13.34 -3.74 23.53
C ALA A 451 -12.37 -3.20 24.60
N GLY A 452 -12.22 -1.87 24.67
CA GLY A 452 -11.43 -1.21 25.69
C GLY A 452 -11.98 -1.43 27.10
N ALA A 453 -13.31 -1.38 27.27
CA ALA A 453 -13.95 -1.70 28.54
C ALA A 453 -13.64 -3.13 29.00
N GLU A 454 -13.69 -4.11 28.08
CA GLU A 454 -13.34 -5.50 28.37
C GLU A 454 -11.89 -5.64 28.85
N ILE A 455 -10.94 -5.05 28.13
CA ILE A 455 -9.51 -5.12 28.49
C ILE A 455 -9.25 -4.45 29.84
N LEU A 456 -9.81 -3.26 30.08
CA LEU A 456 -9.60 -2.53 31.34
C LEU A 456 -10.19 -3.26 32.54
N GLU A 457 -11.36 -3.88 32.39
CA GLU A 457 -11.96 -4.69 33.44
C GLU A 457 -11.12 -5.94 33.72
N ALA A 458 -10.68 -6.65 32.69
CA ALA A 458 -9.96 -7.91 32.83
C ALA A 458 -8.51 -7.74 33.33
N LEU A 459 -7.78 -6.75 32.81
CA LEU A 459 -6.33 -6.61 33.03
C LEU A 459 -5.95 -5.46 33.97
N ALA A 460 -6.79 -4.43 34.10
CA ALA A 460 -6.55 -3.32 35.02
C ALA A 460 -7.45 -3.37 36.28
N GLY A 461 -8.47 -4.24 36.30
CA GLY A 461 -9.45 -4.32 37.40
C GLY A 461 -10.31 -3.06 37.54
N ASP A 462 -10.44 -2.27 36.48
CA ASP A 462 -11.07 -0.94 36.49
C ASP A 462 -12.53 -0.99 36.02
N ALA A 463 -13.38 -1.59 36.86
CA ALA A 463 -14.78 -1.84 36.53
C ALA A 463 -15.60 -0.54 36.34
N ASP A 464 -15.24 0.54 37.03
CA ASP A 464 -15.94 1.83 36.93
C ASP A 464 -15.71 2.48 35.57
N GLU A 465 -14.46 2.53 35.09
CA GLU A 465 -14.15 3.06 33.76
C GLU A 465 -14.74 2.17 32.64
N ALA A 466 -14.69 0.85 32.82
CA ALA A 466 -15.34 -0.09 31.90
C ALA A 466 -16.86 0.14 31.81
N ALA A 467 -17.54 0.39 32.94
CA ALA A 467 -18.96 0.71 32.95
C ALA A 467 -19.26 2.04 32.25
N ARG A 468 -18.42 3.08 32.45
CA ARG A 468 -18.53 4.37 31.76
C ARG A 468 -18.42 4.22 30.25
N LEU A 469 -17.43 3.45 29.77
CA LEU A 469 -17.23 3.18 28.34
C LEU A 469 -18.42 2.44 27.72
N ARG A 470 -18.97 1.44 28.40
CA ARG A 470 -20.17 0.71 27.94
C ARG A 470 -21.40 1.62 27.87
N ALA A 471 -21.57 2.51 28.84
CA ALA A 471 -22.64 3.49 28.83
C ALA A 471 -22.50 4.46 27.64
N TRP A 472 -21.31 5.02 27.43
CA TRP A 472 -21.02 5.90 26.29
C TRP A 472 -21.27 5.19 24.95
N ALA A 473 -20.83 3.94 24.79
CA ALA A 473 -21.08 3.15 23.59
C ALA A 473 -22.59 2.91 23.35
N GLY A 474 -23.35 2.64 24.41
CA GLY A 474 -24.80 2.51 24.34
C GLY A 474 -25.47 3.79 23.84
N GLU A 475 -25.08 4.94 24.38
CA GLU A 475 -25.60 6.25 23.96
C GLU A 475 -25.21 6.58 22.51
N LEU A 476 -23.96 6.28 22.09
CA LEU A 476 -23.53 6.44 20.70
C LEU A 476 -24.39 5.64 19.74
N ARG A 477 -24.66 4.37 20.08
CA ARG A 477 -25.52 3.48 19.28
C ARG A 477 -26.94 4.04 19.15
N GLU A 478 -27.54 4.52 20.24
CA GLU A 478 -28.87 5.13 20.23
C GLU A 478 -28.91 6.40 19.35
N ARG A 479 -27.91 7.29 19.48
CA ARG A 479 -27.78 8.48 18.64
C ARG A 479 -27.60 8.12 17.16
N PHE A 480 -26.74 7.16 16.85
CA PHE A 480 -26.48 6.70 15.49
C PHE A 480 -27.76 6.18 14.82
N ALA A 481 -28.51 5.31 15.52
CA ALA A 481 -29.76 4.77 15.03
C ALA A 481 -30.84 5.85 14.77
N ALA A 482 -30.78 6.98 15.48
CA ALA A 482 -31.70 8.10 15.28
C ALA A 482 -31.30 9.03 14.12
N ALA A 483 -30.00 9.24 13.88
CA ALA A 483 -29.51 10.30 13.00
C ALA A 483 -29.07 9.83 11.61
N TYR A 484 -28.55 8.60 11.46
CA TYR A 484 -27.85 8.20 10.24
C TYR A 484 -28.75 7.58 9.17
N TRP A 485 -29.98 7.15 9.47
CA TRP A 485 -30.76 6.39 8.49
C TRP A 485 -31.44 7.25 7.43
N VAL A 486 -31.14 6.98 6.17
CA VAL A 486 -31.74 7.63 4.99
C VAL A 486 -32.53 6.63 4.15
N GLN A 487 -33.37 7.15 3.26
CA GLN A 487 -34.12 6.38 2.27
C GLN A 487 -33.94 7.01 0.89
N THR A 488 -33.39 6.25 -0.04
CA THR A 488 -33.20 6.65 -1.45
C THR A 488 -33.81 5.60 -2.39
N PRO A 489 -33.73 5.75 -3.72
CA PRO A 489 -34.18 4.72 -4.66
C PRO A 489 -33.46 3.37 -4.50
N GLU A 490 -32.20 3.36 -4.03
CA GLU A 490 -31.45 2.13 -3.78
C GLU A 490 -31.92 1.38 -2.52
N GLY A 491 -32.48 2.08 -1.53
CA GLY A 491 -33.01 1.48 -0.32
C GLY A 491 -32.89 2.36 0.93
N ARG A 492 -33.19 1.76 2.09
CA ARG A 492 -32.91 2.33 3.40
C ARG A 492 -31.51 1.92 3.85
N TYR A 493 -30.66 2.84 4.28
CA TYR A 493 -29.30 2.56 4.76
C TYR A 493 -28.76 3.68 5.66
N PRO A 494 -27.69 3.42 6.42
CA PRO A 494 -26.94 4.48 7.09
C PRO A 494 -26.28 5.41 6.07
N ALA A 495 -26.48 6.72 6.23
CA ALA A 495 -25.80 7.79 5.51
C ALA A 495 -24.29 7.66 5.68
N VAL A 496 -23.53 8.06 4.65
CA VAL A 496 -22.06 7.99 4.71
C VAL A 496 -21.50 8.88 5.82
N ALA A 497 -22.16 10.01 6.08
CA ALA A 497 -21.76 10.96 7.11
C ALA A 497 -22.92 11.86 7.58
N LEU A 498 -22.69 12.58 8.68
CA LEU A 498 -23.36 13.85 8.97
C LEU A 498 -22.44 15.01 8.60
N ASP A 499 -22.97 16.04 7.94
CA ASP A 499 -22.23 17.26 7.60
C ASP A 499 -22.26 18.30 8.75
N ARG A 500 -21.67 19.49 8.53
CA ARG A 500 -21.67 20.60 9.51
C ARG A 500 -23.06 21.01 10.00
N HIS A 501 -24.09 20.77 9.21
CA HIS A 501 -25.49 21.11 9.53
C HIS A 501 -26.22 19.95 10.19
N LYS A 502 -25.50 18.87 10.51
CA LYS A 502 -26.01 17.63 11.09
C LYS A 502 -27.04 16.97 10.20
N GLN A 503 -26.89 17.18 8.88
CA GLN A 503 -27.74 16.58 7.88
C GLN A 503 -27.09 15.30 7.36
N PRO A 504 -27.86 14.21 7.20
CA PRO A 504 -27.33 12.94 6.74
C PRO A 504 -27.02 12.97 5.23
N VAL A 505 -25.74 12.81 4.88
CA VAL A 505 -25.24 12.76 3.51
C VAL A 505 -25.70 11.45 2.86
N ASP A 506 -26.60 11.55 1.89
CA ASP A 506 -27.49 10.46 1.46
C ASP A 506 -26.93 9.52 0.38
N THR A 507 -25.68 9.74 -0.05
CA THR A 507 -25.02 8.87 -1.02
C THR A 507 -24.76 7.47 -0.45
N LEU A 508 -25.23 6.45 -1.16
CA LEU A 508 -24.87 5.07 -0.87
C LEU A 508 -23.41 4.81 -1.27
N THR A 509 -22.59 4.45 -0.29
CA THR A 509 -21.17 4.13 -0.47
C THR A 509 -20.82 2.79 0.17
N SER A 510 -19.62 2.30 -0.09
CA SER A 510 -19.09 1.09 0.57
C SER A 510 -18.88 1.24 2.09
N ASN A 511 -18.84 2.47 2.64
CA ASN A 511 -18.59 2.74 4.05
C ASN A 511 -19.55 1.99 4.97
N ILE A 512 -20.80 1.77 4.55
CA ILE A 512 -21.78 1.01 5.35
C ILE A 512 -21.32 -0.43 5.62
N GLY A 513 -20.46 -1.01 4.77
CA GLY A 513 -19.91 -2.34 4.97
C GLY A 513 -18.93 -2.43 6.15
N HIS A 514 -18.35 -1.31 6.56
CA HIS A 514 -17.49 -1.23 7.72
C HIS A 514 -18.27 -1.22 9.05
N LEU A 515 -19.60 -1.06 9.00
CA LEU A 515 -20.48 -1.16 10.17
C LEU A 515 -20.77 -2.61 10.57
N ILE A 516 -20.73 -3.54 9.59
CA ILE A 516 -21.06 -4.95 9.81
C ILE A 516 -20.05 -5.58 10.77
N GLY A 517 -20.52 -6.26 11.81
CA GLY A 517 -19.67 -6.97 12.77
C GLY A 517 -19.07 -6.09 13.86
N THR A 518 -19.33 -4.77 13.84
CA THR A 518 -18.95 -3.84 14.92
C THR A 518 -19.92 -3.91 16.12
N GLY A 519 -21.15 -4.37 15.88
CA GLY A 519 -22.23 -4.41 16.86
C GLY A 519 -23.03 -3.09 17.00
N ILE A 520 -22.68 -2.03 16.26
CA ILE A 520 -23.46 -0.78 16.27
C ILE A 520 -24.84 -0.98 15.63
N LEU A 521 -24.91 -1.81 14.59
CA LEU A 521 -26.15 -2.24 13.94
C LEU A 521 -26.73 -3.47 14.65
N ASP A 522 -28.03 -3.71 14.51
CA ASP A 522 -28.60 -5.01 14.84
C ASP A 522 -28.41 -6.01 13.69
N ALA A 523 -28.65 -7.30 13.97
CA ALA A 523 -28.40 -8.36 13.01
C ALA A 523 -29.26 -8.26 11.73
N ASP A 524 -30.48 -7.72 11.83
CA ASP A 524 -31.37 -7.56 10.68
C ASP A 524 -30.88 -6.41 9.78
N ASP A 525 -30.43 -5.31 10.38
CA ASP A 525 -29.81 -4.18 9.70
C ASP A 525 -28.45 -4.57 9.09
N GLU A 526 -27.62 -5.38 9.77
CA GLU A 526 -26.36 -5.92 9.20
C GLU A 526 -26.62 -6.79 7.96
N ALA A 527 -27.58 -7.72 8.05
CA ALA A 527 -27.97 -8.55 6.91
C ALA A 527 -28.54 -7.71 5.76
N HIS A 528 -29.26 -6.64 6.07
CA HIS A 528 -29.78 -5.70 5.08
C HIS A 528 -28.68 -4.90 4.38
N VAL A 529 -27.73 -4.36 5.14
CA VAL A 529 -26.55 -3.68 4.60
C VAL A 529 -25.73 -4.61 3.72
N ALA A 530 -25.51 -5.86 4.14
CA ALA A 530 -24.80 -6.85 3.32
C ALA A 530 -25.47 -7.08 1.95
N ARG A 531 -26.80 -7.14 1.91
CA ARG A 531 -27.55 -7.26 0.64
C ARG A 531 -27.41 -6.02 -0.26
N LEU A 532 -27.32 -4.83 0.32
CA LEU A 532 -27.09 -3.60 -0.45
C LEU A 532 -25.71 -3.60 -1.11
N LEU A 533 -24.67 -4.02 -0.39
CA LEU A 533 -23.29 -4.13 -0.91
C LEU A 533 -23.20 -5.12 -2.07
N LEU A 534 -23.97 -6.21 -2.00
CA LEU A 534 -24.08 -7.21 -3.08
C LEU A 534 -25.01 -6.76 -4.22
N GLY A 535 -25.73 -5.66 -4.06
CA GLY A 535 -26.62 -5.09 -5.07
C GLY A 535 -25.85 -4.55 -6.28
N ALA A 536 -26.51 -4.51 -7.44
CA ALA A 536 -25.88 -4.17 -8.72
C ALA A 536 -25.24 -2.77 -8.78
N SER A 537 -25.70 -1.82 -7.94
CA SER A 537 -25.13 -0.47 -7.90
C SER A 537 -23.80 -0.40 -7.15
N LEU A 538 -23.50 -1.34 -6.26
CA LEU A 538 -22.24 -1.41 -5.52
C LEU A 538 -21.37 -2.57 -5.98
N SER A 539 -21.92 -3.78 -6.15
CA SER A 539 -21.14 -4.91 -6.64
C SER A 539 -20.83 -4.78 -8.13
N SER A 540 -19.55 -4.72 -8.46
CA SER A 540 -19.08 -4.75 -9.86
C SER A 540 -18.92 -6.17 -10.39
N GLY A 541 -18.92 -7.17 -9.52
CA GLY A 541 -18.48 -8.54 -9.80
C GLY A 541 -16.96 -8.74 -9.71
N PHE A 542 -16.19 -7.65 -9.60
CA PHE A 542 -14.76 -7.67 -9.24
C PHE A 542 -14.52 -7.18 -7.79
N GLY A 543 -15.55 -6.67 -7.12
CA GLY A 543 -15.54 -6.21 -5.73
C GLY A 543 -16.66 -5.20 -5.47
N ILE A 544 -16.57 -4.48 -4.36
CA ILE A 544 -17.54 -3.46 -3.97
C ILE A 544 -17.04 -2.09 -4.43
N ARG A 545 -17.85 -1.36 -5.20
CA ARG A 545 -17.57 0.02 -5.59
C ARG A 545 -17.62 0.92 -4.38
N THR A 546 -16.74 1.91 -4.36
CA THR A 546 -16.71 2.95 -3.34
C THR A 546 -17.97 3.81 -3.32
N MET A 547 -18.72 3.86 -4.43
CA MET A 547 -19.93 4.65 -4.59
C MET A 547 -20.96 3.93 -5.46
N SER A 548 -22.24 4.07 -5.12
CA SER A 548 -23.36 3.58 -5.92
C SER A 548 -23.34 4.19 -7.31
N THR A 549 -23.52 3.37 -8.35
CA THR A 549 -23.73 3.84 -9.73
C THR A 549 -24.97 4.72 -9.91
N GLY A 550 -25.83 4.83 -8.89
CA GLY A 550 -26.99 5.70 -8.90
C GLY A 550 -26.70 7.14 -8.44
N ALA A 551 -25.52 7.44 -7.89
CA ALA A 551 -25.15 8.79 -7.46
C ALA A 551 -24.57 9.61 -8.62
N GLU A 552 -24.79 10.93 -8.62
CA GLU A 552 -24.35 11.81 -9.71
C GLU A 552 -22.83 11.91 -9.82
N GLY A 553 -22.14 11.84 -8.68
CA GLY A 553 -20.68 11.84 -8.62
C GLY A 553 -20.01 10.48 -8.90
N TYR A 554 -20.78 9.44 -9.27
CA TYR A 554 -20.20 8.16 -9.63
C TYR A 554 -19.35 8.26 -10.91
N TRP A 555 -18.11 7.80 -10.82
CA TRP A 555 -17.26 7.56 -11.97
C TRP A 555 -16.37 6.32 -11.73
N PRO A 556 -16.33 5.34 -12.65
CA PRO A 556 -15.63 4.07 -12.40
C PRO A 556 -14.12 4.23 -12.16
N LEU A 557 -13.52 5.33 -12.64
CA LEU A 557 -12.10 5.68 -12.39
C LEU A 557 -11.94 6.84 -11.40
N SER A 558 -12.97 7.19 -10.61
CA SER A 558 -12.78 8.13 -9.49
C SER A 558 -12.16 7.40 -8.30
N TYR A 559 -11.14 8.00 -7.69
CA TYR A 559 -10.32 7.40 -6.63
C TYR A 559 -11.18 6.88 -5.48
N HIS A 560 -12.10 7.68 -4.95
CA HIS A 560 -13.08 7.28 -3.92
C HIS A 560 -14.55 7.42 -4.35
N GLY A 561 -14.81 7.82 -5.60
CA GLY A 561 -16.15 8.09 -6.14
C GLY A 561 -16.65 7.04 -7.14
N GLY A 562 -16.14 5.80 -7.13
CA GLY A 562 -16.68 4.73 -7.97
C GLY A 562 -15.74 3.59 -8.31
N SER A 563 -14.43 3.74 -8.09
CA SER A 563 -13.46 2.63 -8.14
C SER A 563 -13.79 1.52 -7.13
N VAL A 564 -13.12 0.38 -7.25
CA VAL A 564 -13.18 -0.73 -6.31
C VAL A 564 -11.84 -0.85 -5.61
N TRP A 565 -11.87 -0.81 -4.27
CA TRP A 565 -10.70 -1.03 -3.42
C TRP A 565 -10.75 -2.44 -2.83
N THR A 566 -9.65 -3.17 -2.96
CA THR A 566 -9.57 -4.56 -2.51
C THR A 566 -9.70 -4.66 -0.99
N HIS A 567 -9.04 -3.76 -0.25
CA HIS A 567 -9.10 -3.74 1.20
C HIS A 567 -10.52 -3.42 1.72
N ASP A 568 -11.20 -2.41 1.15
CA ASP A 568 -12.59 -2.01 1.49
C ASP A 568 -13.55 -3.18 1.31
N THR A 569 -13.43 -3.87 0.17
CA THR A 569 -14.17 -5.10 -0.12
C THR A 569 -13.88 -6.20 0.91
N ALA A 570 -12.63 -6.33 1.35
CA ALA A 570 -12.22 -7.31 2.35
C ALA A 570 -12.69 -6.95 3.76
N ILE A 571 -12.77 -5.66 4.12
CA ILE A 571 -13.31 -5.20 5.40
C ILE A 571 -14.79 -5.56 5.51
N ALA A 572 -15.57 -5.32 4.45
CA ALA A 572 -16.97 -5.74 4.40
C ALA A 572 -17.11 -7.26 4.55
N ALA A 573 -16.30 -8.06 3.84
CA ALA A 573 -16.31 -9.52 3.99
C ALA A 573 -15.89 -9.98 5.40
N HIS A 574 -14.88 -9.34 6.00
CA HIS A 574 -14.45 -9.61 7.37
C HIS A 574 -15.56 -9.32 8.38
N GLY A 575 -16.24 -8.18 8.25
CA GLY A 575 -17.42 -7.83 9.05
C GLY A 575 -18.54 -8.86 8.89
N MET A 576 -18.85 -9.27 7.66
CA MET A 576 -19.84 -10.31 7.37
C MET A 576 -19.52 -11.65 8.06
N LEU A 577 -18.24 -12.07 8.08
CA LEU A 577 -17.84 -13.29 8.81
C LEU A 577 -18.11 -13.17 10.31
N ARG A 578 -17.77 -12.02 10.92
CA ARG A 578 -18.02 -11.76 12.34
C ARG A 578 -19.51 -11.70 12.68
N ALA A 579 -20.33 -11.21 11.76
CA ALA A 579 -21.79 -11.18 11.87
C ALA A 579 -22.47 -12.54 11.55
N GLY A 580 -21.72 -13.57 11.15
CA GLY A 580 -22.27 -14.87 10.76
C GLY A 580 -22.92 -14.90 9.36
N LEU A 581 -22.72 -13.86 8.56
CA LEU A 581 -23.21 -13.71 7.18
C LEU A 581 -22.26 -14.39 6.17
N HIS A 582 -21.99 -15.68 6.39
CA HIS A 582 -20.97 -16.43 5.64
C HIS A 582 -21.29 -16.52 4.13
N ALA A 583 -22.57 -16.61 3.76
CA ALA A 583 -22.97 -16.74 2.35
C ALA A 583 -22.73 -15.42 1.57
N GLU A 584 -22.97 -14.29 2.22
CA GLU A 584 -22.69 -12.96 1.70
C GLU A 584 -21.17 -12.74 1.59
N ALA A 585 -20.41 -13.09 2.62
CA ALA A 585 -18.95 -13.02 2.60
C ALA A 585 -18.33 -13.83 1.45
N GLN A 586 -18.84 -15.05 1.21
CA GLN A 586 -18.38 -15.89 0.10
C GLN A 586 -18.67 -15.28 -1.28
N GLN A 587 -19.80 -14.57 -1.44
CA GLN A 587 -20.10 -13.85 -2.69
C GLN A 587 -19.15 -12.68 -2.92
N VAL A 588 -18.83 -11.92 -1.87
CA VAL A 588 -17.82 -10.84 -1.93
C VAL A 588 -16.46 -11.41 -2.33
N VAL A 589 -16.04 -12.52 -1.70
CA VAL A 589 -14.77 -13.19 -1.98
C VAL A 589 -14.69 -13.73 -3.41
N ALA A 590 -15.80 -14.21 -3.98
CA ALA A 590 -15.84 -14.62 -5.38
C ALA A 590 -15.48 -13.47 -6.33
N GLY A 591 -15.92 -12.25 -6.03
CA GLY A 591 -15.54 -11.04 -6.78
C GLY A 591 -14.06 -10.70 -6.62
N MET A 592 -13.54 -10.74 -5.40
CA MET A 592 -12.11 -10.51 -5.15
C MET A 592 -11.21 -11.53 -5.86
N LEU A 593 -11.61 -12.81 -5.93
CA LEU A 593 -10.88 -13.83 -6.69
C LEU A 593 -10.88 -13.56 -8.20
N ALA A 594 -11.98 -13.02 -8.75
CA ALA A 594 -12.05 -12.61 -10.14
C ALA A 594 -11.11 -11.43 -10.44
N ALA A 595 -11.06 -10.44 -9.54
CA ALA A 595 -10.09 -9.34 -9.63
C ALA A 595 -8.64 -9.85 -9.52
N ALA A 596 -8.36 -10.74 -8.56
CA ALA A 596 -7.02 -11.29 -8.35
C ALA A 596 -6.50 -12.01 -9.60
N GLU A 597 -7.30 -12.86 -10.21
CA GLU A 597 -6.93 -13.52 -11.47
C GLU A 597 -6.67 -12.50 -12.59
N ALA A 598 -7.46 -11.43 -12.69
CA ALA A 598 -7.29 -10.40 -13.69
C ALA A 598 -6.02 -9.54 -13.50
N PHE A 599 -5.40 -9.52 -12.32
CA PHE A 599 -4.14 -8.81 -12.06
C PHE A 599 -2.95 -9.74 -11.83
N SER A 600 -3.02 -10.97 -12.34
CA SER A 600 -1.98 -12.00 -12.16
C SER A 600 -1.64 -12.21 -10.68
N TYR A 601 -2.66 -12.15 -9.83
CA TYR A 601 -2.63 -12.40 -8.38
C TYR A 601 -1.88 -11.35 -7.53
N ARG A 602 -1.24 -10.35 -8.16
CA ARG A 602 -0.77 -9.14 -7.47
C ARG A 602 -1.81 -8.03 -7.63
N VAL A 603 -2.80 -8.04 -6.74
CA VAL A 603 -3.93 -7.10 -6.76
C VAL A 603 -3.43 -5.69 -6.45
N PRO A 604 -3.77 -4.67 -7.26
CA PRO A 604 -3.40 -3.30 -6.97
C PRO A 604 -4.23 -2.74 -5.80
N GLU A 605 -3.86 -1.54 -5.38
CA GLU A 605 -4.57 -0.75 -4.39
C GLU A 605 -6.07 -0.60 -4.69
N LEU A 606 -6.35 -0.22 -5.93
CA LEU A 606 -7.69 -0.07 -6.46
C LEU A 606 -7.70 -0.35 -7.97
N HIS A 607 -8.87 -0.65 -8.49
CA HIS A 607 -9.12 -0.78 -9.92
C HIS A 607 -10.45 -0.15 -10.31
N SER A 608 -10.71 -0.06 -11.62
CA SER A 608 -11.93 0.52 -12.14
C SER A 608 -13.20 -0.16 -11.59
N GLY A 609 -14.26 0.64 -11.40
CA GLY A 609 -15.59 0.20 -11.01
C GLY A 609 -16.45 -0.36 -12.13
N ASP A 610 -15.90 -0.62 -13.31
CA ASP A 610 -16.64 -1.20 -14.43
C ASP A 610 -17.23 -2.57 -14.06
N PRO A 611 -18.49 -2.87 -14.43
CA PRO A 611 -19.09 -4.16 -14.12
C PRO A 611 -18.53 -5.29 -15.00
N VAL A 612 -18.53 -6.51 -14.47
CA VAL A 612 -18.23 -7.76 -15.21
C VAL A 612 -19.11 -7.96 -16.45
N THR A 613 -20.25 -7.28 -16.54
CA THR A 613 -21.15 -7.31 -17.71
C THR A 613 -20.67 -6.46 -18.87
N GLU A 614 -19.72 -5.54 -18.63
CA GLU A 614 -19.16 -4.63 -19.64
C GLU A 614 -17.73 -5.00 -20.01
N VAL A 615 -16.91 -5.39 -19.02
CA VAL A 615 -15.51 -5.77 -19.22
C VAL A 615 -15.21 -7.16 -18.67
N SER A 616 -14.38 -7.91 -19.39
CA SER A 616 -13.94 -9.26 -18.95
C SER A 616 -12.82 -9.21 -17.90
N ARG A 617 -12.14 -8.06 -17.77
CA ARG A 617 -11.11 -7.77 -16.77
C ARG A 617 -11.28 -6.30 -16.34
N PRO A 618 -11.19 -5.97 -15.04
CA PRO A 618 -11.26 -4.59 -14.59
C PRO A 618 -10.06 -3.81 -15.14
N ALA A 619 -10.29 -2.57 -15.55
CA ALA A 619 -9.21 -1.69 -15.95
C ALA A 619 -8.35 -1.32 -14.73
N PRO A 620 -7.00 -1.30 -14.87
CA PRO A 620 -6.12 -0.84 -13.81
C PRO A 620 -6.39 0.63 -13.50
N TYR A 621 -6.39 1.00 -12.23
CA TYR A 621 -6.39 2.41 -11.89
C TYR A 621 -4.99 2.99 -12.19
N PRO A 622 -4.90 4.12 -12.93
CA PRO A 622 -3.67 4.69 -13.46
C PRO A 622 -2.45 4.67 -12.52
N ALA A 623 -2.64 5.14 -11.29
CA ALA A 623 -1.56 5.38 -10.35
C ALA A 623 -1.62 4.50 -9.09
N ALA A 624 -2.35 3.39 -9.14
CA ALA A 624 -2.55 2.51 -7.99
C ALA A 624 -1.25 1.88 -7.50
N CYS A 625 -1.02 1.90 -6.19
CA CYS A 625 0.08 1.14 -5.61
C CYS A 625 -0.04 -0.35 -5.91
N ARG A 626 1.08 -1.00 -6.22
CA ARG A 626 1.15 -2.43 -6.56
C ARG A 626 2.56 -2.94 -6.25
N PRO A 627 2.80 -3.59 -5.10
CA PRO A 627 1.81 -4.03 -4.11
C PRO A 627 1.36 -2.95 -3.12
N GLN A 628 0.26 -3.24 -2.42
CA GLN A 628 -0.24 -2.49 -1.27
C GLN A 628 -0.66 -3.45 -0.14
N ALA A 629 -0.25 -3.16 1.10
CA ALA A 629 -0.29 -4.12 2.20
C ALA A 629 -1.71 -4.57 2.56
N TRP A 630 -2.65 -3.65 2.80
CA TRP A 630 -4.02 -4.05 3.15
C TRP A 630 -4.78 -4.75 2.00
N SER A 631 -4.37 -4.52 0.74
CA SER A 631 -4.91 -5.21 -0.44
C SER A 631 -4.31 -6.61 -0.58
N ALA A 632 -3.05 -6.80 -0.20
CA ALA A 632 -2.45 -8.13 -0.07
C ALA A 632 -3.07 -8.90 1.12
N ALA A 633 -3.29 -8.25 2.26
CA ALA A 633 -3.90 -8.86 3.44
C ALA A 633 -5.35 -9.34 3.19
N ALA A 634 -6.06 -8.78 2.21
CA ALA A 634 -7.37 -9.25 1.77
C ALA A 634 -7.40 -10.74 1.37
N ALA A 635 -6.28 -11.30 0.88
CA ALA A 635 -6.17 -12.73 0.57
C ALA A 635 -6.41 -13.62 1.80
N VAL A 636 -6.07 -13.14 3.00
CA VAL A 636 -6.28 -13.84 4.26
C VAL A 636 -7.76 -13.87 4.64
N VAL A 637 -8.50 -12.79 4.37
CA VAL A 637 -9.97 -12.78 4.54
C VAL A 637 -10.64 -13.77 3.60
N ALA A 638 -10.19 -13.84 2.35
CA ALA A 638 -10.66 -14.83 1.39
C ALA A 638 -10.40 -16.27 1.86
N LEU A 639 -9.25 -16.53 2.47
CA LEU A 639 -8.95 -17.81 3.11
C LEU A 639 -9.95 -18.11 4.24
N SER A 640 -10.17 -17.18 5.16
CA SER A 640 -11.11 -17.38 6.29
C SER A 640 -12.54 -17.66 5.80
N ALA A 641 -13.02 -16.91 4.82
CA ALA A 641 -14.38 -17.06 4.30
C ALA A 641 -14.62 -18.40 3.58
N LEU A 642 -13.61 -18.94 2.91
CA LEU A 642 -13.72 -20.19 2.16
C LEU A 642 -13.47 -21.43 3.02
N GLU A 643 -12.64 -21.31 4.06
CA GLU A 643 -12.39 -22.39 5.03
C GLU A 643 -13.41 -22.41 6.17
N GLY A 644 -14.29 -21.41 6.26
CA GLY A 644 -15.30 -21.30 7.32
C GLY A 644 -14.69 -21.02 8.70
N ARG A 645 -13.62 -20.21 8.74
CA ARG A 645 -12.90 -19.82 9.96
C ARG A 645 -13.40 -18.50 10.53
#